data_AF-A0A9P0DE69-F1
#
_entry.id   AF-A0A9P0DE69-F1
#
_cell.length_a   1.000
_cell.length_b   1.000
_cell.length_c   1.000
_cell.angle_alpha   90.00
_cell.angle_beta   90.00
_cell.angle_gamma   90.00
#
_symmetry.space_group_name_H-M   'P 1'
#
loop_
_entity.id
_entity.type
_entity.pdbx_description
1 polymer ?
#
loop_
_entity_poly.entity_id
_entity_poly.type
_entity_poly.pdbx_seq_one_letter_code
_entity_poly.pdbx_strand_id
1 'polypeptide(L)'
;MKKVYNPTTDIQKKESQELSKKLYRTISEQAKLLDDARSRVRNISDLFTPVLLSQRRKFCDYCDRLIFSDPLLYGRRGEELLWRKGFYEAITTAKKLKKQEFSVEEKSSIEAHIYAGIGFYHHMLSKLNFQFNIPLNNIVDCEMILEPENNAEQSVSLELEEWAKQSIHQCLIYLGDLSRYKFELKPNNEPVMAARYYLQAVSFKPDYGMPHNQMGTLAMNQNYFLEAVYHYLRCLACKFPFEGTANNLQSLFEKNSKYIEGLPHVDEEADSIIEPEKSDHIKQFIARFLLLIDIWYFDKKVPNVYALCHQTYKNLEDCLAYTKPTASESGDSPTTDIELSEGEPSFLSGQMIFRVVMICLLTIAKLQTTNSPPLSTLIAFTLSIYSQIIKKLSNHIEEAVLKYPLSHEHKKSYGVLNEIINLGKKKSKLNLRRRKALKIANNEDSDLSENDHESDYSSSDDSFISDIEDVLVDSSDEELDIIKVSDESIAEKSKHSIPNGIKHKEHKSQMGEPKNKESIYKKVQKMDVNVMLEIINEEGLLQSIRVVNDWLKSDQEIIKSCATNTKTLIRQMMRLANLINLNLSNFKALNINYKVLDIINNENKIPLAEDIILKGISTFKDAQSNYDWNFLLKKQVTSREEAIIRIIKILSFGKILTNIEETGISYNEDKNIFTCNFEDDKTVDDNGVSAAAVMEELERQETNSTPSKMTNGESKTENGLSHLNKMKQMGQLWLAAEVRALEIKVGRAKVILSPYLVLDTDALVKHTHMVKQLVFSRQFILLVPETVISALDDLKKEKIEARQVIRWLEIQFQRGNRFFRPQRPHERLPIPFVKYPKKKDKEMHTYIQLIECCHYFADQQKSTLNMVTCLIGANRSALLLSNGENKDFSYAGLANSVGITLESITSFYGKWKKSKGNNR
;
A
#
# COMPACT_ATOMS: atom_id res chain seq x y z
N MET A 1 -8.74 -29.79 57.78
CA MET A 1 -9.72 -30.84 57.40
C MET A 1 -8.95 -32.08 56.96
N LYS A 2 -9.40 -33.30 57.28
CA LYS A 2 -8.80 -34.54 56.74
C LYS A 2 -9.24 -34.71 55.28
N LYS A 3 -8.33 -35.00 54.35
CA LYS A 3 -8.71 -35.48 53.02
C LYS A 3 -9.40 -36.84 53.17
N VAL A 4 -10.62 -36.98 52.68
CA VAL A 4 -11.31 -38.27 52.64
C VAL A 4 -10.62 -39.12 51.57
N TYR A 5 -9.85 -40.13 52.01
CA TYR A 5 -9.23 -41.07 51.09
C TYR A 5 -10.29 -42.05 50.57
N ASN A 6 -10.59 -41.98 49.28
CA ASN A 6 -11.66 -42.75 48.65
C ASN A 6 -11.05 -43.87 47.76
N PRO A 7 -10.85 -45.09 48.30
CA PRO A 7 -10.05 -46.11 47.63
C PRO A 7 -10.65 -46.60 46.31
N THR A 8 -11.98 -46.58 46.17
CA THR A 8 -12.70 -47.04 44.96
C THR A 8 -12.31 -46.22 43.73
N THR A 9 -12.20 -44.90 43.86
CA THR A 9 -11.75 -44.02 42.77
C THR A 9 -10.26 -44.18 42.45
N ASP A 10 -9.45 -44.60 43.41
CA ASP A 10 -8.02 -44.91 43.20
C ASP A 10 -7.83 -46.24 42.46
N ILE A 11 -8.69 -47.24 42.73
CA ILE A 11 -8.70 -48.53 42.05
C ILE A 11 -9.11 -48.36 40.58
N GLN A 12 -10.25 -47.70 40.32
CA GLN A 12 -10.73 -47.44 38.96
C GLN A 12 -9.71 -46.63 38.13
N LYS A 13 -9.04 -45.64 38.72
CA LYS A 13 -7.94 -44.91 38.07
C LYS A 13 -6.75 -45.80 37.74
N LYS A 14 -6.35 -46.72 38.62
CA LYS A 14 -5.26 -47.68 38.36
C LYS A 14 -5.61 -48.66 37.26
N GLU A 15 -6.84 -49.18 37.24
CA GLU A 15 -7.36 -50.07 36.19
C GLU A 15 -7.42 -49.37 34.82
N SER A 16 -7.91 -48.13 34.77
CA SER A 16 -7.91 -47.31 33.55
C SER A 16 -6.50 -47.02 33.05
N GLN A 17 -5.56 -46.70 33.95
CA GLN A 17 -4.14 -46.52 33.58
C GLN A 17 -3.48 -47.83 33.11
N GLU A 18 -3.84 -48.98 33.67
CA GLU A 18 -3.42 -50.29 33.15
C GLU A 18 -3.95 -50.55 31.75
N LEU A 19 -5.20 -50.19 31.47
CA LEU A 19 -5.81 -50.30 30.14
C LEU A 19 -5.05 -49.45 29.12
N SER A 20 -4.80 -48.17 29.43
CA SER A 20 -4.00 -47.27 28.58
C SER A 20 -2.57 -47.77 28.37
N LYS A 21 -1.92 -48.33 29.40
CA LYS A 21 -0.59 -48.96 29.29
C LYS A 21 -0.60 -50.20 28.38
N LYS A 22 -1.64 -51.03 28.45
CA LYS A 22 -1.82 -52.22 27.57
C LYS A 22 -2.06 -51.77 26.13
N LEU A 23 -2.96 -50.81 25.90
CA LEU A 23 -3.27 -50.24 24.59
C LEU A 23 -2.03 -49.59 23.94
N TYR A 24 -1.21 -48.84 24.70
CA TYR A 24 0.02 -48.24 24.19
C TYR A 24 1.07 -49.28 23.76
N ARG A 25 1.15 -50.44 24.41
CA ARG A 25 2.00 -51.56 23.96
C ARG A 25 1.52 -52.10 22.61
N THR A 26 0.23 -52.38 22.48
CA THR A 26 -0.37 -52.83 21.21
C THR A 26 -0.18 -51.81 20.09
N ILE A 27 -0.34 -50.51 20.36
CA ILE A 27 -0.03 -49.44 19.39
C ILE A 27 1.45 -49.45 18.99
N SER A 28 2.37 -49.65 19.95
CA SER A 28 3.80 -49.75 19.69
C SER A 28 4.18 -50.98 18.85
N GLU A 29 3.46 -52.08 19.00
CA GLU A 29 3.61 -53.30 18.18
C GLU A 29 3.05 -53.09 16.76
N GLN A 30 1.85 -52.51 16.62
CA GLN A 30 1.28 -52.17 15.31
C GLN A 30 2.14 -51.14 14.57
N ALA A 31 2.74 -50.17 15.26
CA ALA A 31 3.68 -49.22 14.66
C ALA A 31 4.90 -49.91 14.02
N LYS A 32 5.44 -50.96 14.66
CA LYS A 32 6.53 -51.78 14.10
C LYS A 32 6.07 -52.55 12.87
N LEU A 33 4.89 -53.20 12.92
CA LEU A 33 4.33 -53.92 11.77
C LEU A 33 4.10 -52.99 10.56
N LEU A 34 3.72 -51.73 10.79
CA LEU A 34 3.61 -50.71 9.75
C LEU A 34 4.98 -50.29 9.19
N ASP A 35 6.01 -50.16 10.02
CA ASP A 35 7.40 -49.93 9.55
C ASP A 35 7.95 -51.12 8.75
N ASP A 36 7.72 -52.35 9.24
CA ASP A 36 8.13 -53.58 8.57
C ASP A 36 7.38 -53.78 7.24
N ALA A 37 6.12 -53.34 7.13
CA ALA A 37 5.42 -53.30 5.85
C ALA A 37 6.05 -52.25 4.93
N ARG A 38 6.21 -51.01 5.41
CA ARG A 38 6.73 -49.85 4.67
C ARG A 38 8.17 -50.02 4.19
N SER A 39 9.01 -50.80 4.88
CA SER A 39 10.40 -51.06 4.50
C SER A 39 10.54 -52.10 3.36
N ARG A 40 9.53 -52.95 3.15
CA ARG A 40 9.50 -53.96 2.07
C ARG A 40 8.94 -53.43 0.74
N VAL A 41 8.23 -52.30 0.77
CA VAL A 41 7.63 -51.63 -0.39
C VAL A 41 8.67 -51.29 -1.47
N ARG A 42 8.30 -51.45 -2.74
CA ARG A 42 9.12 -51.08 -3.91
C ARG A 42 8.42 -50.10 -4.86
N ASN A 43 7.09 -50.10 -4.90
CA ASN A 43 6.25 -49.24 -5.74
C ASN A 43 5.30 -48.40 -4.88
N ILE A 44 4.80 -47.28 -5.40
CA ILE A 44 3.91 -46.40 -4.63
C ILE A 44 2.56 -47.08 -4.36
N SER A 45 2.06 -47.91 -5.28
CA SER A 45 0.85 -48.72 -5.13
C SER A 45 0.89 -49.67 -3.92
N ASP A 46 2.05 -50.26 -3.60
CA ASP A 46 2.20 -51.19 -2.47
C ASP A 46 1.79 -50.54 -1.13
N LEU A 47 2.06 -49.22 -0.96
CA LEU A 47 1.70 -48.43 0.23
C LEU A 47 0.18 -48.37 0.46
N PHE A 48 -0.60 -48.41 -0.61
CA PHE A 48 -2.05 -48.17 -0.62
C PHE A 48 -2.85 -49.46 -0.85
N THR A 49 -2.23 -50.62 -0.66
CA THR A 49 -2.94 -51.91 -0.67
C THR A 49 -4.07 -51.94 0.38
N PRO A 50 -5.23 -52.57 0.10
CA PRO A 50 -6.37 -52.60 1.03
C PRO A 50 -6.04 -53.14 2.43
N VAL A 51 -5.12 -54.10 2.52
CA VAL A 51 -4.63 -54.67 3.78
C VAL A 51 -3.89 -53.62 4.60
N LEU A 52 -2.93 -52.91 3.99
CA LEU A 52 -2.12 -51.90 4.68
C LEU A 52 -2.93 -50.63 5.00
N LEU A 53 -3.93 -50.29 4.19
CA LEU A 53 -4.92 -49.27 4.51
C LEU A 53 -5.79 -49.67 5.71
N SER A 54 -6.27 -50.91 5.78
CA SER A 54 -7.05 -51.42 6.92
C SER A 54 -6.21 -51.45 8.21
N GLN A 55 -4.94 -51.86 8.13
CA GLN A 55 -4.01 -51.82 9.25
C GLN A 55 -3.75 -50.39 9.73
N ARG A 56 -3.48 -49.43 8.82
CA ARG A 56 -3.29 -48.02 9.20
C ARG A 56 -4.55 -47.39 9.80
N ARG A 57 -5.75 -47.70 9.29
CA ARG A 57 -7.01 -47.25 9.90
C ARG A 57 -7.15 -47.77 11.34
N LYS A 58 -7.00 -49.08 11.57
CA LYS A 58 -7.06 -49.68 12.91
C LYS A 58 -6.01 -49.08 13.87
N PHE A 59 -4.82 -48.78 13.37
CA PHE A 59 -3.79 -48.08 14.13
C PHE A 59 -4.24 -46.66 14.53
N CYS A 60 -4.81 -45.88 13.60
CA CYS A 60 -5.37 -44.56 13.90
C CYS A 60 -6.51 -44.64 14.93
N ASP A 61 -7.42 -45.59 14.77
CA ASP A 61 -8.55 -45.84 15.70
C ASP A 61 -8.05 -46.21 17.11
N TYR A 62 -6.94 -46.95 17.23
CA TYR A 62 -6.31 -47.26 18.52
C TYR A 62 -5.62 -46.05 19.14
N CYS A 63 -4.90 -45.24 18.34
CA CYS A 63 -4.28 -44.01 18.82
C CYS A 63 -5.32 -42.99 19.32
N ASP A 64 -6.41 -42.78 18.58
CA ASP A 64 -7.56 -41.97 19.04
C ASP A 64 -8.05 -42.43 20.42
N ARG A 65 -8.37 -43.72 20.54
CA ARG A 65 -8.85 -44.30 21.81
C ARG A 65 -7.85 -44.09 22.95
N LEU A 66 -6.55 -44.21 22.70
CA LEU A 66 -5.53 -43.96 23.72
C LEU A 66 -5.48 -42.48 24.13
N ILE A 67 -5.49 -41.56 23.16
CA ILE A 67 -5.43 -40.11 23.39
C ILE A 67 -6.54 -39.67 24.34
N PHE A 68 -7.78 -40.11 24.12
CA PHE A 68 -8.91 -39.73 24.97
C PHE A 68 -9.06 -40.59 26.25
N SER A 69 -8.39 -41.74 26.36
CA SER A 69 -8.41 -42.57 27.59
C SER A 69 -7.50 -42.04 28.70
N ASP A 70 -6.39 -41.38 28.34
CA ASP A 70 -5.47 -40.75 29.30
C ASP A 70 -4.69 -39.60 28.60
N PRO A 71 -5.32 -38.43 28.43
CA PRO A 71 -4.76 -37.34 27.63
C PRO A 71 -3.45 -36.78 28.19
N LEU A 72 -3.34 -36.68 29.52
CA LEU A 72 -2.16 -36.09 30.17
C LEU A 72 -0.92 -36.99 30.10
N LEU A 73 -1.09 -38.32 30.22
CA LEU A 73 0.04 -39.26 30.15
C LEU A 73 0.39 -39.66 28.71
N TYR A 74 -0.61 -39.81 27.84
CA TYR A 74 -0.45 -40.41 26.52
C TYR A 74 -0.83 -39.50 25.34
N GLY A 75 -1.64 -38.45 25.51
CA GLY A 75 -2.16 -37.61 24.43
C GLY A 75 -1.09 -37.18 23.43
N ARG A 76 -0.11 -36.38 23.86
CA ARG A 76 1.00 -35.89 23.00
C ARG A 76 1.78 -37.00 22.29
N ARG A 77 1.96 -38.16 22.92
CA ARG A 77 2.68 -39.31 22.32
C ARG A 77 1.80 -40.07 21.33
N GLY A 78 0.50 -40.19 21.62
CA GLY A 78 -0.50 -40.75 20.72
C GLY A 78 -0.65 -39.90 19.47
N GLU A 79 -0.74 -38.57 19.62
CA GLU A 79 -0.80 -37.59 18.52
C GLU A 79 0.41 -37.68 17.59
N GLU A 80 1.64 -37.69 18.14
CA GLU A 80 2.87 -37.83 17.35
C GLU A 80 2.90 -39.15 16.57
N LEU A 81 2.55 -40.27 17.22
CA LEU A 81 2.51 -41.59 16.59
C LEU A 81 1.40 -41.69 15.52
N LEU A 82 0.23 -41.15 15.81
CA LEU A 82 -0.94 -41.06 14.91
C LEU A 82 -0.59 -40.30 13.64
N TRP A 83 -0.05 -39.08 13.75
CA TRP A 83 0.38 -38.28 12.61
C TRP A 83 1.47 -38.99 11.82
N ARG A 84 2.54 -39.42 12.52
CA ARG A 84 3.73 -39.98 11.89
C ARG A 84 3.42 -41.28 11.14
N LYS A 85 2.80 -42.26 11.80
CA LYS A 85 2.56 -43.61 11.24
C LYS A 85 1.26 -43.72 10.44
N GLY A 86 0.23 -42.96 10.79
CA GLY A 86 -1.05 -42.97 10.08
C GLY A 86 -0.93 -42.34 8.69
N PHE A 87 -0.29 -41.16 8.61
CA PHE A 87 -0.37 -40.26 7.45
C PHE A 87 1.01 -39.84 6.89
N TYR A 88 1.84 -39.20 7.71
CA TYR A 88 3.06 -38.52 7.25
C TYR A 88 4.10 -39.47 6.62
N GLU A 89 4.37 -40.62 7.24
CA GLU A 89 5.35 -41.59 6.72
C GLU A 89 4.92 -42.26 5.41
N ALA A 90 3.61 -42.44 5.18
CA ALA A 90 3.11 -42.98 3.92
C ALA A 90 3.31 -41.97 2.77
N ILE A 91 2.94 -40.71 3.01
CA ILE A 91 3.09 -39.62 2.02
C ILE A 91 4.58 -39.34 1.74
N THR A 92 5.44 -39.31 2.76
CA THR A 92 6.88 -39.07 2.57
C THR A 92 7.61 -40.25 1.96
N THR A 93 7.22 -41.50 2.25
CA THR A 93 7.75 -42.66 1.50
C THR A 93 7.29 -42.65 0.04
N ALA A 94 6.03 -42.30 -0.27
CA ALA A 94 5.58 -42.12 -1.65
C ALA A 94 6.41 -41.05 -2.41
N LYS A 95 6.66 -39.89 -1.78
CA LYS A 95 7.53 -38.84 -2.34
C LYS A 95 8.99 -39.28 -2.55
N LYS A 96 9.50 -40.21 -1.75
CA LYS A 96 10.86 -40.80 -1.91
C LYS A 96 10.94 -41.90 -2.98
N LEU A 97 9.83 -42.58 -3.26
CA LEU A 97 9.74 -43.59 -4.33
C LEU A 97 9.48 -42.99 -5.71
N LYS A 98 9.08 -41.71 -5.77
CA LYS A 98 8.88 -40.93 -7.00
C LYS A 98 10.17 -40.88 -7.84
N LYS A 99 10.18 -41.57 -8.99
CA LYS A 99 11.29 -41.53 -9.97
C LYS A 99 11.05 -40.57 -11.14
N GLN A 100 9.79 -40.38 -11.51
CA GLN A 100 9.31 -39.50 -12.58
C GLN A 100 8.08 -38.74 -12.06
N GLU A 101 7.18 -38.24 -12.91
CA GLU A 101 5.86 -37.84 -12.42
C GLU A 101 5.09 -39.03 -11.82
N PHE A 102 4.20 -38.72 -10.86
CA PHE A 102 3.26 -39.71 -10.32
C PHE A 102 2.21 -40.05 -11.38
N SER A 103 1.85 -41.33 -11.50
CA SER A 103 0.75 -41.77 -12.37
C SER A 103 -0.61 -41.22 -11.91
N VAL A 104 -1.66 -41.35 -12.73
CA VAL A 104 -3.03 -40.91 -12.34
C VAL A 104 -3.55 -41.73 -11.17
N GLU A 105 -3.25 -43.03 -11.15
CA GLU A 105 -3.60 -44.00 -10.11
C GLU A 105 -2.81 -43.73 -8.83
N GLU A 106 -1.52 -43.41 -8.93
CA GLU A 106 -0.69 -43.00 -7.79
C GLU A 106 -1.16 -41.67 -7.19
N LYS A 107 -1.38 -40.64 -8.03
CA LYS A 107 -1.96 -39.34 -7.62
C LYS A 107 -3.28 -39.57 -6.89
N SER A 108 -4.18 -40.39 -7.44
CA SER A 108 -5.47 -40.72 -6.83
C SER A 108 -5.34 -41.49 -5.52
N SER A 109 -4.39 -42.43 -5.40
CA SER A 109 -4.17 -43.23 -4.19
C SER A 109 -3.62 -42.38 -3.03
N ILE A 110 -2.68 -41.49 -3.31
CA ILE A 110 -2.15 -40.55 -2.31
C ILE A 110 -3.21 -39.51 -1.94
N GLU A 111 -3.96 -38.98 -2.92
CA GLU A 111 -5.04 -38.00 -2.69
C GLU A 111 -6.18 -38.59 -1.84
N ALA A 112 -6.64 -39.81 -2.12
CA ALA A 112 -7.63 -40.51 -1.30
C ALA A 112 -7.14 -40.72 0.15
N HIS A 113 -5.85 -41.01 0.34
CA HIS A 113 -5.26 -41.11 1.66
C HIS A 113 -5.17 -39.75 2.38
N ILE A 114 -4.88 -38.67 1.65
CA ILE A 114 -4.90 -37.30 2.18
C ILE A 114 -6.32 -36.88 2.61
N TYR A 115 -7.34 -37.14 1.79
CA TYR A 115 -8.74 -36.89 2.16
C TYR A 115 -9.16 -37.67 3.40
N ALA A 116 -8.75 -38.93 3.53
CA ALA A 116 -8.99 -39.72 4.75
C ALA A 116 -8.34 -39.09 5.99
N GLY A 117 -7.14 -38.51 5.86
CA GLY A 117 -6.50 -37.73 6.93
C GLY A 117 -7.23 -36.42 7.25
N ILE A 118 -7.70 -35.70 6.23
CA ILE A 118 -8.45 -34.45 6.41
C ILE A 118 -9.75 -34.73 7.17
N GLY A 119 -10.53 -35.72 6.74
CA GLY A 119 -11.75 -36.15 7.44
C GLY A 119 -11.49 -36.62 8.88
N PHE A 120 -10.39 -37.36 9.10
CA PHE A 120 -9.98 -37.79 10.44
C PHE A 120 -9.68 -36.59 11.36
N TYR A 121 -8.91 -35.59 10.91
CA TYR A 121 -8.57 -34.44 11.75
C TYR A 121 -9.72 -33.44 11.94
N HIS A 122 -10.67 -33.34 11.00
CA HIS A 122 -11.94 -32.63 11.26
C HIS A 122 -12.78 -33.33 12.33
N HIS A 123 -12.86 -34.67 12.31
CA HIS A 123 -13.54 -35.43 13.37
C HIS A 123 -12.84 -35.26 14.72
N MET A 124 -11.50 -35.30 14.74
CA MET A 124 -10.68 -35.03 15.93
C MET A 124 -10.96 -33.63 16.51
N LEU A 125 -10.98 -32.57 15.67
CA LEU A 125 -11.36 -31.21 16.08
C LEU A 125 -12.78 -31.15 16.66
N SER A 126 -13.74 -31.82 16.02
CA SER A 126 -15.15 -31.86 16.46
C SER A 126 -15.27 -32.47 17.86
N LYS A 127 -14.54 -33.58 18.07
CA LYS A 127 -14.50 -34.33 19.34
C LYS A 127 -13.78 -33.55 20.45
N LEU A 128 -12.69 -32.85 20.13
CA LEU A 128 -11.98 -31.98 21.07
C LEU A 128 -12.82 -30.75 21.47
N ASN A 129 -13.53 -30.14 20.53
CA ASN A 129 -14.49 -29.06 20.81
C ASN A 129 -15.58 -29.55 21.78
N PHE A 130 -16.31 -30.61 21.39
CA PHE A 130 -17.43 -31.16 22.16
C PHE A 130 -17.03 -31.66 23.57
N GLN A 131 -15.95 -32.43 23.69
CA GLN A 131 -15.58 -33.06 24.97
C GLN A 131 -14.98 -32.08 25.99
N PHE A 132 -14.41 -30.95 25.55
CA PHE A 132 -13.74 -29.98 26.42
C PHE A 132 -14.41 -28.60 26.44
N ASN A 133 -15.52 -28.42 25.71
CA ASN A 133 -16.28 -27.18 25.56
C ASN A 133 -15.39 -25.96 25.20
N ILE A 134 -14.47 -26.16 24.26
CA ILE A 134 -13.53 -25.12 23.80
C ILE A 134 -14.14 -24.43 22.57
N PRO A 135 -14.64 -23.18 22.67
CA PRO A 135 -15.35 -22.54 21.57
C PRO A 135 -14.43 -22.30 20.36
N LEU A 136 -14.56 -23.12 19.33
CA LEU A 136 -13.88 -22.96 18.03
C LEU A 136 -14.63 -22.04 17.08
N ASN A 137 -15.83 -21.61 17.44
CA ASN A 137 -16.64 -20.67 16.69
C ASN A 137 -15.82 -19.40 16.41
N ASN A 138 -15.78 -18.98 15.14
CA ASN A 138 -14.97 -17.86 14.64
C ASN A 138 -13.44 -18.08 14.59
N ILE A 139 -12.93 -19.26 14.97
CA ILE A 139 -11.53 -19.68 14.80
C ILE A 139 -11.43 -20.76 13.70
N VAL A 140 -12.44 -21.62 13.61
CA VAL A 140 -12.57 -22.61 12.54
C VAL A 140 -13.88 -22.36 11.82
N ASP A 141 -13.78 -21.76 10.64
CA ASP A 141 -14.87 -21.43 9.72
C ASP A 141 -15.40 -22.68 8.94
N CYS A 142 -15.56 -23.77 9.69
CA CYS A 142 -16.46 -24.88 9.41
C CYS A 142 -17.51 -24.89 10.53
N GLU A 143 -18.78 -24.73 10.17
CA GLU A 143 -19.89 -24.82 11.11
C GLU A 143 -19.94 -26.22 11.74
N MET A 144 -19.58 -26.32 13.03
CA MET A 144 -19.51 -27.60 13.72
C MET A 144 -20.93 -27.97 14.17
N ILE A 145 -21.59 -28.87 13.43
CA ILE A 145 -22.97 -29.29 13.65
C ILE A 145 -23.08 -30.21 14.89
N LEU A 146 -22.85 -29.61 16.06
CA LEU A 146 -23.11 -30.14 17.39
C LEU A 146 -23.52 -28.94 18.25
N GLU A 147 -24.82 -28.73 18.44
CA GLU A 147 -25.26 -27.87 19.54
C GLU A 147 -24.78 -28.50 20.86
N PRO A 148 -24.30 -27.70 21.84
CA PRO A 148 -23.98 -28.23 23.15
C PRO A 148 -25.29 -28.63 23.84
N GLU A 149 -25.55 -29.94 23.92
CA GLU A 149 -26.53 -30.47 24.88
C GLU A 149 -26.20 -29.91 26.27
N ASN A 150 -27.23 -29.55 27.05
CA ASN A 150 -27.12 -28.98 28.40
C ASN A 150 -26.67 -30.00 29.46
N ASN A 151 -25.55 -30.68 29.20
CA ASN A 151 -24.87 -31.57 30.12
C ASN A 151 -24.07 -30.71 31.12
N ALA A 152 -24.40 -30.86 32.41
CA ALA A 152 -24.02 -29.93 33.47
C ALA A 152 -22.50 -29.68 33.61
N GLU A 153 -22.16 -28.51 34.17
CA GLU A 153 -20.83 -27.92 34.35
C GLU A 153 -19.78 -28.87 35.00
N GLN A 154 -19.24 -29.81 34.23
CA GLN A 154 -18.04 -30.54 34.63
C GLN A 154 -16.84 -29.60 34.48
N SER A 155 -16.36 -29.07 35.61
CA SER A 155 -15.15 -28.25 35.65
C SER A 155 -13.92 -29.07 35.23
N VAL A 156 -13.60 -29.01 33.94
CA VAL A 156 -12.38 -29.59 33.36
C VAL A 156 -11.15 -29.00 34.07
N SER A 157 -10.14 -29.83 34.34
CA SER A 157 -8.87 -29.34 34.88
C SER A 157 -8.20 -28.40 33.88
N LEU A 158 -7.65 -27.27 34.34
CA LEU A 158 -6.89 -26.33 33.50
C LEU A 158 -5.77 -27.02 32.69
N GLU A 159 -5.19 -28.10 33.23
CA GLU A 159 -4.18 -28.94 32.55
C GLU A 159 -4.76 -29.71 31.35
N LEU A 160 -6.00 -30.20 31.47
CA LEU A 160 -6.72 -30.90 30.40
C LEU A 160 -7.23 -29.91 29.33
N GLU A 161 -7.70 -28.73 29.76
CA GLU A 161 -8.12 -27.65 28.87
C GLU A 161 -6.95 -27.15 28.01
N GLU A 162 -5.79 -26.90 28.62
CA GLU A 162 -4.58 -26.46 27.89
C GLU A 162 -3.99 -27.58 27.02
N TRP A 163 -4.07 -28.84 27.43
CA TRP A 163 -3.75 -29.97 26.55
C TRP A 163 -4.69 -30.00 25.33
N ALA A 164 -6.01 -29.90 25.53
CA ALA A 164 -6.98 -29.95 24.44
C ALA A 164 -6.81 -28.77 23.48
N LYS A 165 -6.54 -27.55 23.99
CA LYS A 165 -6.11 -26.39 23.18
C LYS A 165 -4.83 -26.67 22.38
N GLN A 166 -3.84 -27.35 22.96
CA GLN A 166 -2.63 -27.73 22.22
C GLN A 166 -2.94 -28.78 21.13
N SER A 167 -3.82 -29.74 21.40
CA SER A 167 -4.27 -30.76 20.45
C SER A 167 -5.02 -30.16 19.27
N ILE A 168 -5.96 -29.22 19.52
CA ILE A 168 -6.68 -28.45 18.50
C ILE A 168 -5.71 -27.68 17.60
N HIS A 169 -4.78 -26.93 18.18
CA HIS A 169 -3.74 -26.20 17.44
C HIS A 169 -2.89 -27.14 16.56
N GLN A 170 -2.54 -28.32 17.09
CA GLN A 170 -1.77 -29.32 16.36
C GLN A 170 -2.57 -29.96 15.20
N CYS A 171 -3.87 -30.19 15.39
CA CYS A 171 -4.78 -30.67 14.33
C CYS A 171 -4.91 -29.66 13.18
N LEU A 172 -4.97 -28.35 13.47
CA LEU A 172 -4.97 -27.30 12.43
C LEU A 172 -3.67 -27.32 11.62
N ILE A 173 -2.51 -27.47 12.26
CA ILE A 173 -1.22 -27.64 11.56
C ILE A 173 -1.24 -28.87 10.65
N TYR A 174 -1.77 -30.01 11.11
CA TYR A 174 -1.86 -31.24 10.32
C TYR A 174 -2.85 -31.14 9.14
N LEU A 175 -3.97 -30.43 9.30
CA LEU A 175 -4.89 -30.10 8.20
C LEU A 175 -4.22 -29.20 7.16
N GLY A 176 -3.41 -28.22 7.60
CA GLY A 176 -2.56 -27.41 6.73
C GLY A 176 -1.51 -28.23 5.98
N ASP A 177 -0.80 -29.14 6.67
CA ASP A 177 0.21 -30.01 6.07
C ASP A 177 -0.39 -30.97 5.04
N LEU A 178 -1.55 -31.59 5.35
CA LEU A 178 -2.31 -32.42 4.41
C LEU A 178 -2.79 -31.62 3.19
N SER A 179 -3.26 -30.39 3.41
CA SER A 179 -3.70 -29.50 2.32
C SER A 179 -2.53 -29.07 1.44
N ARG A 180 -1.35 -28.78 2.01
CA ARG A 180 -0.13 -28.55 1.23
C ARG A 180 0.29 -29.81 0.47
N TYR A 181 0.21 -30.99 1.08
CA TYR A 181 0.52 -32.25 0.37
C TYR A 181 -0.44 -32.52 -0.79
N LYS A 182 -1.70 -32.07 -0.72
CA LYS A 182 -2.64 -32.10 -1.85
C LYS A 182 -2.22 -31.12 -2.96
N PHE A 183 -1.83 -29.90 -2.61
CA PHE A 183 -1.28 -28.90 -3.55
C PHE A 183 -0.02 -29.42 -4.26
N GLU A 184 0.94 -29.99 -3.51
CA GLU A 184 2.17 -30.60 -4.04
C GLU A 184 1.94 -31.79 -5.02
N LEU A 185 0.72 -32.35 -5.09
CA LEU A 185 0.33 -33.38 -6.07
C LEU A 185 -0.32 -32.80 -7.34
N LYS A 186 -0.92 -31.60 -7.25
CA LYS A 186 -1.68 -30.91 -8.30
C LYS A 186 -1.45 -29.39 -8.21
N PRO A 187 -0.29 -28.87 -8.69
CA PRO A 187 0.09 -27.46 -8.52
C PRO A 187 -0.87 -26.45 -9.15
N ASN A 188 -1.67 -26.86 -10.14
CA ASN A 188 -2.65 -26.03 -10.85
C ASN A 188 -3.80 -25.46 -9.98
N ASN A 189 -3.81 -25.73 -8.67
CA ASN A 189 -4.79 -25.17 -7.72
C ASN A 189 -4.03 -24.29 -6.71
N GLU A 190 -4.56 -23.13 -6.37
CA GLU A 190 -3.92 -22.28 -5.34
C GLU A 190 -3.84 -22.96 -3.96
N PRO A 191 -2.79 -22.69 -3.17
CA PRO A 191 -2.60 -23.29 -1.84
C PRO A 191 -3.52 -22.74 -0.73
N VAL A 192 -4.63 -22.07 -1.07
CA VAL A 192 -5.53 -21.32 -0.17
C VAL A 192 -5.93 -22.14 1.07
N MET A 193 -6.33 -23.41 0.91
CA MET A 193 -6.74 -24.24 2.04
C MET A 193 -5.59 -24.56 3.01
N ALA A 194 -4.34 -24.67 2.53
CA ALA A 194 -3.19 -24.85 3.41
C ALA A 194 -2.90 -23.56 4.20
N ALA A 195 -2.89 -22.41 3.53
CA ALA A 195 -2.73 -21.10 4.16
C ALA A 195 -3.82 -20.84 5.21
N ARG A 196 -5.09 -21.11 4.88
CA ARG A 196 -6.25 -20.98 5.78
C ARG A 196 -6.04 -21.74 7.10
N TYR A 197 -5.70 -23.03 7.06
CA TYR A 197 -5.47 -23.80 8.29
C TYR A 197 -4.28 -23.31 9.13
N TYR A 198 -3.18 -22.85 8.49
CA TYR A 198 -2.08 -22.25 9.23
C TYR A 198 -2.45 -20.89 9.85
N LEU A 199 -3.25 -20.07 9.17
CA LEU A 199 -3.75 -18.80 9.71
C LEU A 199 -4.75 -18.99 10.86
N GLN A 200 -5.60 -20.02 10.79
CA GLN A 200 -6.46 -20.44 11.92
C GLN A 200 -5.60 -20.87 13.12
N ALA A 201 -4.53 -21.65 12.89
CA ALA A 201 -3.60 -22.03 13.96
C ALA A 201 -2.90 -20.82 14.61
N VAL A 202 -2.40 -19.84 13.82
CA VAL A 202 -1.82 -18.59 14.33
C VAL A 202 -2.86 -17.78 15.13
N SER A 203 -4.09 -17.68 14.63
CA SER A 203 -5.16 -16.94 15.29
C SER A 203 -5.51 -17.54 16.67
N PHE A 204 -5.43 -18.87 16.79
CA PHE A 204 -5.75 -19.62 18.00
C PHE A 204 -4.61 -19.60 19.03
N LYS A 205 -3.35 -19.89 18.65
CA LYS A 205 -2.19 -19.86 19.56
C LYS A 205 -1.02 -19.07 18.95
N PRO A 206 -1.08 -17.72 18.92
CA PRO A 206 -0.09 -16.87 18.26
C PRO A 206 1.31 -16.92 18.88
N ASP A 207 1.45 -17.45 20.09
CA ASP A 207 2.74 -17.70 20.75
C ASP A 207 3.63 -18.71 19.99
N TYR A 208 3.09 -19.52 19.07
CA TYR A 208 3.77 -20.65 18.43
C TYR A 208 4.22 -20.33 17.00
N GLY A 209 5.52 -20.47 16.71
CA GLY A 209 6.09 -20.17 15.40
C GLY A 209 5.89 -21.26 14.32
N MET A 210 5.51 -22.49 14.70
CA MET A 210 5.42 -23.61 13.75
C MET A 210 4.50 -23.35 12.54
N PRO A 211 3.27 -22.80 12.67
CA PRO A 211 2.45 -22.45 11.51
C PRO A 211 3.13 -21.45 10.57
N HIS A 212 3.89 -20.49 11.11
CA HIS A 212 4.69 -19.56 10.31
C HIS A 212 5.83 -20.27 9.56
N ASN A 213 6.52 -21.27 10.15
CA ASN A 213 7.48 -22.09 9.40
C ASN A 213 6.81 -22.83 8.23
N GLN A 214 5.60 -23.37 8.44
CA GLN A 214 4.89 -24.09 7.37
C GLN A 214 4.40 -23.14 6.27
N MET A 215 3.98 -21.92 6.59
CA MET A 215 3.69 -20.87 5.61
C MET A 215 4.93 -20.38 4.86
N GLY A 216 6.09 -20.27 5.52
CA GLY A 216 7.36 -19.97 4.84
C GLY A 216 7.81 -21.09 3.88
N THR A 217 7.46 -22.32 4.20
CA THR A 217 7.64 -23.48 3.31
C THR A 217 6.65 -23.45 2.14
N LEU A 218 5.40 -23.03 2.38
CA LEU A 218 4.34 -22.90 1.38
C LEU A 218 4.65 -21.80 0.35
N ALA A 219 5.18 -20.68 0.83
CA ALA A 219 5.47 -19.48 0.06
C ALA A 219 6.90 -19.41 -0.50
N MET A 220 7.63 -20.54 -0.51
CA MET A 220 9.09 -20.60 -0.72
C MET A 220 9.63 -19.73 -1.87
N ASN A 221 8.97 -19.74 -3.03
CA ASN A 221 9.42 -19.02 -4.22
C ASN A 221 8.69 -17.69 -4.48
N GLN A 222 7.65 -17.36 -3.68
CA GLN A 222 6.76 -16.23 -3.94
C GLN A 222 7.47 -14.89 -3.67
N ASN A 223 7.16 -13.89 -4.51
CA ASN A 223 7.70 -12.53 -4.41
C ASN A 223 9.24 -12.49 -4.28
N TYR A 224 9.94 -13.34 -5.03
CA TYR A 224 11.40 -13.51 -4.98
C TYR A 224 11.93 -13.79 -3.55
N PHE A 225 11.37 -14.83 -2.92
CA PHE A 225 11.63 -15.27 -1.54
C PHE A 225 11.09 -14.35 -0.40
N LEU A 226 10.52 -13.19 -0.71
CA LEU A 226 10.08 -12.20 0.28
C LEU A 226 9.06 -12.75 1.29
N GLU A 227 8.04 -13.47 0.82
CA GLU A 227 7.01 -14.07 1.69
C GLU A 227 7.61 -15.14 2.63
N ALA A 228 8.54 -15.93 2.12
CA ALA A 228 9.22 -16.97 2.89
C ALA A 228 10.12 -16.38 3.99
N VAL A 229 10.88 -15.33 3.68
CA VAL A 229 11.69 -14.60 4.69
C VAL A 229 10.79 -13.98 5.76
N TYR A 230 9.71 -13.30 5.36
CA TYR A 230 8.74 -12.76 6.31
C TYR A 230 8.23 -13.85 7.26
N HIS A 231 7.80 -14.99 6.73
CA HIS A 231 7.26 -16.07 7.54
C HIS A 231 8.30 -16.77 8.42
N TYR A 232 9.55 -16.95 7.96
CA TYR A 232 10.61 -17.50 8.81
C TYR A 232 11.03 -16.54 9.93
N LEU A 233 11.14 -15.24 9.65
CA LEU A 233 11.37 -14.22 10.69
C LEU A 233 10.20 -14.13 11.68
N ARG A 234 8.96 -14.26 11.21
CA ARG A 234 7.77 -14.35 12.06
C ARG A 234 7.81 -15.54 13.00
N CYS A 235 8.19 -16.72 12.52
CA CYS A 235 8.38 -17.90 13.36
C CYS A 235 9.44 -17.66 14.45
N LEU A 236 10.61 -17.09 14.09
CA LEU A 236 11.71 -16.84 15.01
C LEU A 236 11.43 -15.72 16.02
N ALA A 237 10.48 -14.82 15.73
CA ALA A 237 9.99 -13.79 16.64
C ALA A 237 8.82 -14.25 17.56
N CYS A 238 8.35 -15.50 17.41
CA CYS A 238 7.34 -16.07 18.31
C CYS A 238 7.98 -16.51 19.65
N LYS A 239 7.18 -16.55 20.71
CA LYS A 239 7.58 -17.00 22.05
C LYS A 239 8.03 -18.47 22.08
N PHE A 240 7.43 -19.32 21.24
CA PHE A 240 7.82 -20.70 21.01
C PHE A 240 8.20 -20.87 19.52
N PRO A 241 9.43 -20.49 19.11
CA PRO A 241 9.87 -20.60 17.73
C PRO A 241 10.11 -22.07 17.34
N PHE A 242 10.09 -22.37 16.04
CA PHE A 242 10.48 -23.70 15.53
C PHE A 242 11.99 -23.74 15.27
N GLU A 243 12.72 -24.62 15.97
CA GLU A 243 14.18 -24.70 15.97
C GLU A 243 14.79 -24.81 14.56
N GLY A 244 14.16 -25.57 13.66
CA GLY A 244 14.64 -25.75 12.28
C GLY A 244 14.54 -24.50 11.39
N THR A 245 13.80 -23.47 11.80
CA THR A 245 13.54 -22.30 10.94
C THR A 245 14.80 -21.46 10.68
N ALA A 246 15.76 -21.40 11.61
CA ALA A 246 17.01 -20.66 11.41
C ALA A 246 17.79 -21.20 10.20
N ASN A 247 17.85 -22.53 10.06
CA ASN A 247 18.50 -23.21 8.95
C ASN A 247 17.76 -23.00 7.61
N ASN A 248 16.42 -23.00 7.65
CA ASN A 248 15.58 -22.72 6.47
C ASN A 248 15.83 -21.28 5.95
N LEU A 249 15.89 -20.31 6.86
CA LEU A 249 16.17 -18.92 6.55
C LEU A 249 17.60 -18.73 6.00
N GLN A 250 18.61 -19.32 6.64
CA GLN A 250 19.99 -19.24 6.17
C GLN A 250 20.16 -19.88 4.78
N SER A 251 19.62 -21.08 4.55
CA SER A 251 19.69 -21.76 3.24
C SER A 251 18.99 -20.98 2.12
N LEU A 252 18.00 -20.16 2.47
CA LEU A 252 17.33 -19.27 1.54
C LEU A 252 18.16 -18.01 1.26
N PHE A 253 18.78 -17.39 2.27
CA PHE A 253 19.72 -16.28 2.04
C PHE A 253 20.94 -16.73 1.23
N GLU A 254 21.47 -17.94 1.44
CA GLU A 254 22.55 -18.51 0.61
C GLU A 254 22.17 -18.69 -0.87
N LYS A 255 20.88 -18.88 -1.20
CA LYS A 255 20.38 -18.86 -2.59
C LYS A 255 20.31 -17.43 -3.13
N ASN A 256 19.89 -16.48 -2.29
CA ASN A 256 19.81 -15.06 -2.63
C ASN A 256 21.20 -14.47 -2.93
N SER A 257 22.21 -14.76 -2.10
CA SER A 257 23.60 -14.35 -2.34
C SER A 257 24.12 -14.88 -3.68
N LYS A 258 23.90 -16.16 -4.00
CA LYS A 258 24.30 -16.76 -5.28
C LYS A 258 23.61 -16.15 -6.50
N TYR A 259 22.38 -15.65 -6.35
CA TYR A 259 21.71 -14.88 -7.41
C TYR A 259 22.40 -13.51 -7.60
N ILE A 260 22.76 -12.82 -6.52
CA ILE A 260 23.44 -11.51 -6.57
C ILE A 260 24.87 -11.65 -7.13
N GLU A 261 25.61 -12.68 -6.71
CA GLU A 261 26.94 -13.06 -7.24
C GLU A 261 26.90 -13.41 -8.74
N GLY A 262 25.74 -13.86 -9.24
CA GLY A 262 25.51 -14.17 -10.65
C GLY A 262 25.00 -13.01 -11.50
N LEU A 263 24.79 -11.81 -10.93
CA LEU A 263 24.42 -10.63 -11.70
C LEU A 263 25.65 -10.14 -12.50
N PRO A 264 25.50 -9.74 -13.77
CA PRO A 264 26.59 -9.14 -14.52
C PRO A 264 27.03 -7.82 -13.84
N HIS A 265 28.35 -7.59 -13.81
CA HIS A 265 28.87 -6.25 -13.51
C HIS A 265 28.34 -5.29 -14.57
N VAL A 266 27.56 -4.30 -14.14
CA VAL A 266 27.07 -3.24 -15.01
C VAL A 266 28.18 -2.21 -15.16
N ASP A 267 28.95 -2.32 -16.24
CA ASP A 267 29.84 -1.23 -16.66
C ASP A 267 28.99 0.00 -16.99
N GLU A 268 29.16 1.08 -16.23
CA GLU A 268 28.35 2.31 -16.38
C GLU A 268 28.57 3.02 -17.73
N GLU A 269 29.61 2.62 -18.49
CA GLU A 269 29.94 3.11 -19.83
C GLU A 269 29.39 2.21 -20.97
N ALA A 270 28.84 1.04 -20.66
CA ALA A 270 28.36 0.09 -21.67
C ALA A 270 26.93 0.45 -22.15
N ASP A 271 26.83 1.05 -23.35
CA ASP A 271 25.60 1.49 -24.02
C ASP A 271 24.72 0.29 -24.47
N SER A 272 24.22 -0.47 -23.50
CA SER A 272 23.41 -1.67 -23.67
C SER A 272 22.01 -1.31 -24.16
N ILE A 273 21.66 -1.77 -25.37
CA ILE A 273 20.47 -1.34 -26.13
C ILE A 273 19.14 -1.87 -25.54
N ILE A 274 19.21 -2.76 -24.54
CA ILE A 274 18.06 -3.39 -23.88
C ILE A 274 17.87 -2.74 -22.51
N GLU A 275 16.78 -2.00 -22.31
CA GLU A 275 16.35 -1.63 -20.95
C GLU A 275 15.86 -2.89 -20.22
N PRO A 276 16.32 -3.19 -18.98
CA PRO A 276 15.88 -4.38 -18.26
C PRO A 276 14.37 -4.37 -17.97
N GLU A 277 13.78 -5.56 -17.86
CA GLU A 277 12.36 -5.68 -17.56
C GLU A 277 12.05 -5.22 -16.12
N LYS A 278 10.83 -4.73 -15.88
CA LYS A 278 10.42 -4.22 -14.56
C LYS A 278 10.53 -5.28 -13.46
N SER A 279 10.25 -6.53 -13.82
CA SER A 279 10.41 -7.71 -12.97
C SER A 279 11.86 -7.85 -12.49
N ASP A 280 12.85 -7.79 -13.37
CA ASP A 280 14.27 -7.85 -13.01
C ASP A 280 14.69 -6.70 -12.08
N HIS A 281 14.19 -5.48 -12.27
CA HIS A 281 14.44 -4.38 -11.34
C HIS A 281 13.84 -4.64 -9.95
N ILE A 282 12.62 -5.16 -9.87
CA ILE A 282 11.96 -5.54 -8.61
C ILE A 282 12.72 -6.71 -7.93
N LYS A 283 13.16 -7.69 -8.72
CA LYS A 283 13.95 -8.86 -8.30
C LYS A 283 15.31 -8.45 -7.73
N GLN A 284 16.01 -7.52 -8.38
CA GLN A 284 17.23 -6.92 -7.86
C GLN A 284 17.00 -6.12 -6.57
N PHE A 285 15.92 -5.32 -6.49
CA PHE A 285 15.55 -4.61 -5.27
C PHE A 285 15.32 -5.59 -4.11
N ILE A 286 14.46 -6.60 -4.30
CA ILE A 286 14.16 -7.61 -3.27
C ILE A 286 15.43 -8.38 -2.89
N ALA A 287 16.27 -8.78 -3.86
CA ALA A 287 17.50 -9.49 -3.56
C ALA A 287 18.48 -8.66 -2.71
N ARG A 288 18.73 -7.39 -3.09
CA ARG A 288 19.58 -6.47 -2.31
C ARG A 288 19.00 -6.17 -0.92
N PHE A 289 17.67 -6.02 -0.81
CA PHE A 289 16.97 -5.88 0.47
C PHE A 289 17.16 -7.11 1.36
N LEU A 290 16.94 -8.31 0.83
CA LEU A 290 17.12 -9.55 1.58
C LEU A 290 18.58 -9.79 1.98
N LEU A 291 19.56 -9.32 1.20
CA LEU A 291 20.97 -9.34 1.58
C LEU A 291 21.28 -8.39 2.76
N LEU A 292 20.71 -7.19 2.80
CA LEU A 292 20.84 -6.29 3.95
C LEU A 292 20.24 -6.92 5.23
N ILE A 293 19.09 -7.56 5.11
CA ILE A 293 18.45 -8.27 6.23
C ILE A 293 19.29 -9.47 6.68
N ASP A 294 19.87 -10.26 5.76
CA ASP A 294 20.80 -11.34 6.09
C ASP A 294 22.04 -10.82 6.84
N ILE A 295 22.64 -9.73 6.36
CA ILE A 295 23.77 -9.05 6.99
C ILE A 295 23.45 -8.64 8.43
N TRP A 296 22.36 -7.90 8.63
CA TRP A 296 21.98 -7.40 9.96
C TRP A 296 21.45 -8.50 10.89
N TYR A 297 20.68 -9.46 10.39
CA TYR A 297 20.07 -10.51 11.21
C TYR A 297 21.10 -11.53 11.71
N PHE A 298 22.16 -11.81 10.94
CA PHE A 298 23.21 -12.77 11.31
C PHE A 298 24.56 -12.10 11.68
N ASP A 299 24.60 -10.78 11.85
CA ASP A 299 25.81 -9.99 12.18
C ASP A 299 27.00 -10.28 11.24
N LYS A 300 26.72 -10.38 9.93
CA LYS A 300 27.73 -10.71 8.92
C LYS A 300 28.62 -9.49 8.65
N LYS A 301 29.92 -9.65 8.82
CA LYS A 301 30.91 -8.60 8.53
C LYS A 301 31.15 -8.50 7.03
N VAL A 302 30.48 -7.55 6.39
CA VAL A 302 30.56 -7.26 4.96
C VAL A 302 31.03 -5.80 4.80
N PRO A 303 31.96 -5.49 3.87
CA PRO A 303 32.35 -4.11 3.59
C PRO A 303 31.22 -3.35 2.86
N ASN A 304 31.25 -2.02 2.93
CA ASN A 304 30.41 -1.12 2.13
C ASN A 304 28.88 -1.28 2.32
N VAL A 305 28.43 -1.72 3.51
CA VAL A 305 27.00 -1.89 3.84
C VAL A 305 26.22 -0.59 3.63
N TYR A 306 26.82 0.57 3.90
CA TYR A 306 26.18 1.87 3.71
C TYR A 306 25.93 2.17 2.22
N ALA A 307 26.86 1.81 1.32
CA ALA A 307 26.64 1.90 -0.12
C ALA A 307 25.51 0.97 -0.60
N LEU A 308 25.45 -0.27 -0.08
CA LEU A 308 24.36 -1.21 -0.37
C LEU A 308 22.99 -0.70 0.13
N CYS A 309 22.94 -0.04 1.30
CA CYS A 309 21.74 0.64 1.79
C CYS A 309 21.26 1.73 0.83
N HIS A 310 22.18 2.57 0.34
CA HIS A 310 21.85 3.64 -0.60
C HIS A 310 21.37 3.10 -1.96
N GLN A 311 22.05 2.08 -2.51
CA GLN A 311 21.64 1.42 -3.75
C GLN A 311 20.24 0.79 -3.62
N THR A 312 19.98 0.09 -2.51
CA THR A 312 18.68 -0.55 -2.24
C THR A 312 17.56 0.49 -2.08
N TYR A 313 17.83 1.62 -1.42
CA TYR A 313 16.88 2.75 -1.35
C TYR A 313 16.58 3.32 -2.75
N LYS A 314 17.60 3.52 -3.60
CA LYS A 314 17.39 4.01 -4.97
C LYS A 314 16.53 3.05 -5.77
N ASN A 315 16.83 1.74 -5.72
CA ASN A 315 16.03 0.72 -6.40
C ASN A 315 14.57 0.67 -5.88
N LEU A 316 14.30 0.99 -4.62
CA LEU A 316 12.93 1.16 -4.12
C LEU A 316 12.25 2.40 -4.73
N GLU A 317 12.94 3.54 -4.85
CA GLU A 317 12.33 4.76 -5.44
C GLU A 317 11.99 4.53 -6.92
N ASP A 318 12.84 3.79 -7.65
CA ASP A 318 12.60 3.35 -9.03
C ASP A 318 11.42 2.36 -9.12
N CYS A 319 11.37 1.34 -8.25
CA CYS A 319 10.30 0.32 -8.29
C CYS A 319 8.93 0.85 -7.84
N LEU A 320 8.88 1.82 -6.92
CA LEU A 320 7.64 2.51 -6.53
C LEU A 320 7.10 3.45 -7.62
N ALA A 321 7.92 3.81 -8.62
CA ALA A 321 7.47 4.58 -9.78
C ALA A 321 6.71 3.72 -10.81
N TYR A 322 6.74 2.39 -10.70
CA TYR A 322 5.94 1.50 -11.55
C TYR A 322 4.47 1.46 -11.10
N THR A 323 3.55 1.59 -12.05
CA THR A 323 2.10 1.57 -11.84
C THR A 323 1.50 0.20 -12.17
N LYS A 324 0.39 -0.18 -11.48
CA LYS A 324 -0.38 -1.39 -11.79
C LYS A 324 -0.91 -1.30 -13.24
N PRO A 325 -0.83 -2.38 -14.04
CA PRO A 325 -1.44 -2.42 -15.37
C PRO A 325 -2.95 -2.11 -15.29
N THR A 326 -3.46 -1.32 -16.24
CA THR A 326 -4.90 -1.06 -16.33
C THR A 326 -5.61 -2.29 -16.93
N ALA A 327 -6.74 -2.68 -16.34
CA ALA A 327 -7.44 -3.96 -16.60
C ALA A 327 -7.83 -4.24 -18.07
N SER A 328 -7.69 -3.28 -18.99
CA SER A 328 -7.75 -3.50 -20.43
C SER A 328 -6.67 -4.43 -21.00
N GLU A 329 -5.63 -4.76 -20.21
CA GLU A 329 -4.54 -5.68 -20.61
C GLU A 329 -4.56 -7.03 -19.83
N SER A 330 -5.45 -7.21 -18.84
CA SER A 330 -5.56 -8.42 -18.02
C SER A 330 -7.03 -8.70 -17.67
N GLY A 331 -7.62 -9.73 -18.28
CA GLY A 331 -9.07 -9.99 -18.29
C GLY A 331 -9.65 -10.69 -17.05
N ASP A 332 -9.15 -10.40 -15.85
CA ASP A 332 -9.52 -11.09 -14.60
C ASP A 332 -10.50 -10.30 -13.71
N SER A 333 -11.30 -11.04 -12.93
CA SER A 333 -12.39 -10.50 -12.09
C SER A 333 -11.90 -9.97 -10.74
N PRO A 334 -12.39 -8.82 -10.23
CA PRO A 334 -11.82 -8.14 -9.06
C PRO A 334 -12.33 -8.69 -7.71
N THR A 335 -12.24 -10.01 -7.47
CA THR A 335 -12.89 -10.66 -6.31
C THR A 335 -12.11 -11.83 -5.66
N THR A 336 -10.82 -11.64 -5.34
CA THR A 336 -10.12 -12.45 -4.30
C THR A 336 -8.83 -11.75 -3.83
N ASP A 337 -8.76 -11.33 -2.55
CA ASP A 337 -7.57 -10.70 -1.94
C ASP A 337 -6.44 -11.70 -1.58
N ILE A 338 -6.21 -12.68 -2.46
CA ILE A 338 -5.11 -13.65 -2.40
C ILE A 338 -4.49 -13.73 -3.80
N GLU A 339 -3.91 -12.62 -4.30
CA GLU A 339 -3.14 -12.58 -5.55
C GLU A 339 -1.84 -13.44 -5.40
N LEU A 340 -1.97 -14.77 -5.46
CA LEU A 340 -0.85 -15.74 -5.49
C LEU A 340 -0.56 -16.24 -6.91
N SER A 341 -0.73 -15.38 -7.90
CA SER A 341 -0.39 -15.64 -9.30
C SER A 341 1.10 -15.97 -9.45
N GLU A 342 1.43 -17.02 -10.21
CA GLU A 342 2.81 -17.47 -10.43
C GLU A 342 3.60 -16.60 -11.43
N GLY A 343 3.00 -15.52 -11.95
CA GLY A 343 3.68 -14.56 -12.82
C GLY A 343 4.70 -13.69 -12.09
N GLU A 344 5.78 -13.28 -12.78
CA GLU A 344 6.73 -12.33 -12.21
C GLU A 344 6.10 -10.94 -11.99
N PRO A 345 6.25 -10.31 -10.80
CA PRO A 345 5.56 -9.06 -10.47
C PRO A 345 6.10 -7.89 -11.30
N SER A 346 5.20 -7.19 -12.02
CA SER A 346 5.54 -6.03 -12.86
C SER A 346 5.47 -4.68 -12.13
N PHE A 347 5.09 -4.68 -10.85
CA PHE A 347 5.03 -3.53 -9.93
C PHE A 347 5.13 -4.05 -8.48
N LEU A 348 5.52 -3.20 -7.52
CA LEU A 348 5.49 -3.54 -6.10
C LEU A 348 4.05 -3.41 -5.56
N SER A 349 3.45 -4.51 -5.10
CA SER A 349 2.13 -4.47 -4.46
C SER A 349 2.18 -3.96 -3.02
N GLY A 350 1.07 -3.45 -2.51
CA GLY A 350 0.96 -3.01 -1.11
C GLY A 350 1.33 -4.11 -0.10
N GLN A 351 1.04 -5.39 -0.41
CA GLN A 351 1.42 -6.52 0.44
C GLN A 351 2.93 -6.81 0.38
N MET A 352 3.59 -6.71 -0.78
CA MET A 352 5.06 -6.81 -0.85
C MET A 352 5.73 -5.71 -0.02
N ILE A 353 5.24 -4.47 -0.13
CA ILE A 353 5.74 -3.32 0.64
C ILE A 353 5.50 -3.54 2.14
N PHE A 354 4.36 -4.11 2.52
CA PHE A 354 4.10 -4.52 3.90
C PHE A 354 5.07 -5.61 4.40
N ARG A 355 5.41 -6.61 3.58
CA ARG A 355 6.43 -7.61 3.97
C ARG A 355 7.79 -6.96 4.18
N VAL A 356 8.22 -6.07 3.28
CA VAL A 356 9.48 -5.31 3.41
C VAL A 356 9.52 -4.56 4.75
N VAL A 357 8.48 -3.76 5.05
CA VAL A 357 8.34 -3.03 6.32
C VAL A 357 8.35 -3.98 7.52
N MET A 358 7.62 -5.09 7.45
CA MET A 358 7.56 -6.04 8.56
C MET A 358 8.88 -6.77 8.81
N ILE A 359 9.60 -7.15 7.75
CA ILE A 359 10.92 -7.79 7.83
C ILE A 359 11.92 -6.86 8.53
N CYS A 360 11.89 -5.55 8.23
CA CYS A 360 12.64 -4.55 8.97
C CYS A 360 12.27 -4.52 10.46
N LEU A 361 10.98 -4.38 10.80
CA LEU A 361 10.53 -4.25 12.20
C LEU A 361 10.80 -5.50 13.04
N LEU A 362 10.68 -6.70 12.46
CA LEU A 362 11.05 -7.97 13.11
C LEU A 362 12.56 -8.07 13.36
N THR A 363 13.37 -7.55 12.44
CA THR A 363 14.83 -7.51 12.59
C THR A 363 15.24 -6.48 13.64
N ILE A 364 14.61 -5.30 13.69
CA ILE A 364 14.78 -4.30 14.76
C ILE A 364 14.48 -4.93 16.12
N ALA A 365 13.34 -5.62 16.25
CA ALA A 365 12.94 -6.28 17.50
C ALA A 365 14.00 -7.25 18.03
N LYS A 366 14.60 -8.06 17.15
CA LYS A 366 15.73 -8.92 17.52
C LYS A 366 16.95 -8.10 17.96
N LEU A 367 17.40 -7.14 17.14
CA LEU A 367 18.63 -6.40 17.41
C LEU A 367 18.54 -5.52 18.66
N GLN A 368 17.35 -5.05 19.03
CA GLN A 368 17.07 -4.43 20.33
C GLN A 368 17.32 -5.42 21.49
N THR A 369 16.80 -6.66 21.41
CA THR A 369 17.02 -7.66 22.48
C THR A 369 18.47 -8.11 22.64
N THR A 370 19.27 -8.04 21.56
CA THR A 370 20.71 -8.38 21.59
C THR A 370 21.64 -7.17 21.74
N ASN A 371 21.10 -5.94 21.80
CA ASN A 371 21.84 -4.68 21.79
C ASN A 371 22.94 -4.61 20.70
N SER A 372 22.57 -4.95 19.46
CA SER A 372 23.52 -5.18 18.36
C SER A 372 23.92 -3.89 17.61
N PRO A 373 25.21 -3.66 17.27
CA PRO A 373 25.68 -2.45 16.60
C PRO A 373 24.91 -1.99 15.33
N PRO A 374 24.50 -2.86 14.38
CA PRO A 374 23.73 -2.45 13.20
C PRO A 374 22.31 -1.88 13.47
N LEU A 375 21.82 -1.90 14.72
CA LEU A 375 20.49 -1.41 15.07
C LEU A 375 20.23 0.03 14.60
N SER A 376 21.18 0.95 14.76
CA SER A 376 21.05 2.36 14.34
C SER A 376 20.86 2.50 12.83
N THR A 377 21.61 1.72 12.05
CA THR A 377 21.60 1.74 10.58
C THR A 377 20.32 1.12 10.02
N LEU A 378 19.83 0.03 10.61
CA LEU A 378 18.54 -0.57 10.26
C LEU A 378 17.36 0.35 10.62
N ILE A 379 17.40 1.05 11.77
CA ILE A 379 16.38 2.05 12.13
C ILE A 379 16.34 3.17 11.08
N ALA A 380 17.50 3.73 10.72
CA ALA A 380 17.58 4.77 9.69
C ALA A 380 17.06 4.30 8.31
N PHE A 381 17.40 3.07 7.91
CA PHE A 381 16.90 2.45 6.68
C PHE A 381 15.38 2.18 6.70
N THR A 382 14.83 1.83 7.86
CA THR A 382 13.38 1.62 8.03
C THR A 382 12.61 2.95 7.95
N LEU A 383 13.16 4.01 8.52
CA LEU A 383 12.61 5.37 8.46
C LEU A 383 12.64 5.96 7.04
N SER A 384 13.64 5.61 6.22
CA SER A 384 13.73 6.08 4.83
C SER A 384 12.82 5.30 3.87
N ILE A 385 12.62 4.00 4.09
CA ILE A 385 11.53 3.23 3.45
C ILE A 385 10.17 3.87 3.79
N TYR A 386 9.93 4.19 5.06
CA TYR A 386 8.71 4.87 5.50
C TYR A 386 8.51 6.24 4.84
N SER A 387 9.57 7.05 4.73
CA SER A 387 9.58 8.31 3.96
C SER A 387 9.13 8.09 2.52
N GLN A 388 9.72 7.13 1.79
CA GLN A 388 9.31 6.82 0.41
C GLN A 388 7.84 6.43 0.30
N ILE A 389 7.33 5.59 1.21
CA ILE A 389 5.94 5.12 1.20
C ILE A 389 4.97 6.29 1.43
N ILE A 390 5.24 7.18 2.39
CA ILE A 390 4.45 8.41 2.61
C ILE A 390 4.48 9.31 1.37
N LYS A 391 5.66 9.54 0.80
CA LYS A 391 5.92 10.38 -0.37
C LYS A 391 5.17 9.88 -1.60
N LYS A 392 5.21 8.57 -1.87
CA LYS A 392 4.47 7.87 -2.93
C LYS A 392 2.96 8.05 -2.77
N LEU A 393 2.39 7.71 -1.60
CA LEU A 393 0.94 7.86 -1.34
C LEU A 393 0.49 9.33 -1.42
N SER A 394 1.24 10.25 -0.83
CA SER A 394 0.92 11.69 -0.84
C SER A 394 0.90 12.26 -2.26
N ASN A 395 1.86 11.86 -3.10
CA ASN A 395 1.93 12.33 -4.49
C ASN A 395 0.82 11.69 -5.34
N HIS A 396 0.49 10.41 -5.14
CA HIS A 396 -0.66 9.77 -5.78
C HIS A 396 -1.96 10.54 -5.48
N ILE A 397 -2.25 10.78 -4.19
CA ILE A 397 -3.48 11.49 -3.77
C ILE A 397 -3.49 12.91 -4.35
N GLU A 398 -2.40 13.68 -4.25
CA GLU A 398 -2.36 15.03 -4.82
C GLU A 398 -2.56 15.04 -6.34
N GLU A 399 -1.97 14.10 -7.08
CA GLU A 399 -2.16 13.99 -8.52
C GLU A 399 -3.60 13.65 -8.91
N ALA A 400 -4.24 12.69 -8.24
CA ALA A 400 -5.64 12.33 -8.48
C ALA A 400 -6.59 13.48 -8.12
N VAL A 401 -6.39 14.09 -6.94
CA VAL A 401 -7.14 15.26 -6.47
C VAL A 401 -6.98 16.44 -7.42
N LEU A 402 -5.80 16.68 -8.00
CA LEU A 402 -5.62 17.75 -8.99
C LEU A 402 -6.41 17.50 -10.28
N LYS A 403 -6.44 16.24 -10.76
CA LYS A 403 -7.13 15.83 -12.00
C LYS A 403 -8.67 15.90 -11.91
N TYR A 404 -9.25 15.82 -10.71
CA TYR A 404 -10.71 15.77 -10.51
C TYR A 404 -11.40 17.16 -10.64
N PRO A 405 -12.48 17.33 -11.41
CA PRO A 405 -13.24 18.58 -11.46
C PRO A 405 -14.16 18.77 -10.24
N LEU A 406 -14.23 19.98 -9.68
CA LEU A 406 -15.21 20.31 -8.64
C LEU A 406 -16.52 20.82 -9.26
N SER A 407 -17.66 20.36 -8.77
CA SER A 407 -18.96 20.98 -9.03
C SER A 407 -19.14 22.28 -8.23
N HIS A 408 -19.95 23.21 -8.77
CA HIS A 408 -20.13 24.55 -8.23
C HIS A 408 -21.31 24.65 -7.25
N GLU A 409 -21.32 23.89 -6.15
CA GLU A 409 -22.39 24.02 -5.14
C GLU A 409 -21.93 23.90 -3.67
N HIS A 410 -22.85 24.21 -2.74
CA HIS A 410 -22.50 24.76 -1.43
C HIS A 410 -22.47 23.75 -0.26
N LYS A 411 -21.41 23.81 0.56
CA LYS A 411 -21.47 24.00 2.04
C LYS A 411 -20.08 24.13 2.67
N LYS A 412 -20.01 24.55 3.95
CA LYS A 412 -18.81 24.42 4.79
C LYS A 412 -18.65 22.95 5.20
N SER A 413 -17.95 22.18 4.37
CA SER A 413 -17.46 20.85 4.70
C SER A 413 -16.25 20.95 5.64
N TYR A 414 -16.18 20.07 6.64
CA TYR A 414 -15.05 19.97 7.57
C TYR A 414 -14.61 18.49 7.68
N GLY A 415 -13.31 18.23 7.56
CA GLY A 415 -12.74 16.90 7.74
C GLY A 415 -12.82 16.39 9.19
N VAL A 416 -12.76 15.06 9.35
CA VAL A 416 -12.94 14.34 10.63
C VAL A 416 -11.93 14.71 11.72
N LEU A 417 -10.76 15.26 11.37
CA LEU A 417 -9.70 15.63 12.32
C LEU A 417 -10.16 16.54 13.48
N ASN A 418 -11.09 17.47 13.22
CA ASN A 418 -11.64 18.35 14.26
C ASN A 418 -12.39 17.55 15.34
N GLU A 419 -13.07 16.46 14.96
CA GLU A 419 -13.77 15.59 15.90
C GLU A 419 -12.78 14.78 16.74
N ILE A 420 -11.77 14.20 16.10
CA ILE A 420 -10.67 13.46 16.72
C ILE A 420 -9.94 14.33 17.76
N ILE A 421 -9.63 15.59 17.43
CA ILE A 421 -8.92 16.50 18.34
C ILE A 421 -9.81 16.94 19.49
N ASN A 422 -11.06 17.35 19.22
CA ASN A 422 -11.98 17.90 20.24
C ASN A 422 -12.78 16.85 21.05
N LEU A 423 -12.41 15.57 20.96
CA LEU A 423 -12.80 14.54 21.94
C LEU A 423 -12.62 15.04 23.38
N GLY A 424 -13.67 14.92 24.20
CA GLY A 424 -13.70 15.41 25.59
C GLY A 424 -14.24 16.83 25.76
N LYS A 425 -13.90 17.81 24.90
CA LYS A 425 -14.28 19.23 25.10
C LYS A 425 -15.80 19.50 25.00
N LYS A 426 -16.58 18.66 24.29
CA LYS A 426 -18.00 18.92 23.95
C LYS A 426 -19.01 18.83 25.12
N LYS A 427 -18.64 18.40 26.34
CA LYS A 427 -19.61 18.15 27.44
C LYS A 427 -20.21 19.37 28.15
N SER A 428 -19.75 20.61 27.92
CA SER A 428 -20.09 21.77 28.77
C SER A 428 -20.98 22.88 28.16
N LYS A 429 -21.53 22.71 26.95
CA LYS A 429 -22.35 23.77 26.29
C LYS A 429 -23.69 23.28 25.72
N LEU A 430 -24.55 22.75 26.58
CA LEU A 430 -26.00 22.84 26.36
C LEU A 430 -26.46 24.28 26.61
N ASN A 431 -26.41 25.12 25.57
CA ASN A 431 -26.83 26.52 25.66
C ASN A 431 -28.35 26.60 25.94
N LEU A 432 -28.75 27.28 27.03
CA LEU A 432 -30.16 27.60 27.29
C LEU A 432 -30.73 28.45 26.15
N ARG A 433 -31.54 27.82 25.29
CA ARG A 433 -32.21 28.50 24.18
C ARG A 433 -33.44 29.24 24.72
N ARG A 434 -33.24 30.44 25.27
CA ARG A 434 -34.30 31.37 25.72
C ARG A 434 -35.42 31.43 24.67
N ARG A 435 -36.57 30.83 24.97
CA ARG A 435 -37.81 31.02 24.18
C ARG A 435 -38.34 32.43 24.49
N LYS A 436 -38.74 33.18 23.47
CA LYS A 436 -39.58 34.37 23.68
C LYS A 436 -40.95 33.88 24.14
N ALA A 437 -41.43 34.39 25.28
CA ALA A 437 -42.81 34.13 25.72
C ALA A 437 -43.79 34.89 24.82
N LEU A 438 -44.91 34.24 24.49
CA LEU A 438 -46.07 34.84 23.82
C LEU A 438 -47.20 34.86 24.85
N LYS A 439 -47.92 35.98 24.98
CA LYS A 439 -48.91 36.17 26.03
C LYS A 439 -50.18 35.34 25.76
N ILE A 440 -50.57 34.54 26.74
CA ILE A 440 -51.97 34.18 27.04
C ILE A 440 -52.16 34.48 28.53
N ALA A 441 -53.37 34.84 28.95
CA ALA A 441 -53.66 35.29 30.31
C ALA A 441 -54.88 34.56 30.88
N ASN A 442 -54.86 34.32 32.20
CA ASN A 442 -55.98 33.91 33.06
C ASN A 442 -56.53 32.48 32.80
N ASN A 443 -56.97 31.70 33.79
CA ASN A 443 -57.15 31.91 35.25
C ASN A 443 -56.86 30.59 36.02
N GLU A 444 -56.87 30.65 37.37
CA GLU A 444 -57.34 29.65 38.40
C GLU A 444 -57.30 28.11 38.09
N ASP A 445 -56.95 27.19 39.01
CA ASP A 445 -56.60 27.29 40.44
C ASP A 445 -55.89 26.02 41.01
N SER A 446 -55.35 26.13 42.24
CA SER A 446 -55.07 25.09 43.26
C SER A 446 -54.43 23.69 42.94
N ASP A 447 -53.21 23.49 43.47
CA ASP A 447 -52.76 22.40 44.38
C ASP A 447 -52.62 20.89 44.02
N LEU A 448 -51.35 20.44 44.22
CA LEU A 448 -50.86 19.25 44.95
C LEU A 448 -50.60 17.86 44.31
N SER A 449 -49.35 17.43 44.56
CA SER A 449 -48.82 16.07 44.86
C SER A 449 -48.79 14.92 43.82
N GLU A 450 -47.55 14.65 43.39
CA GLU A 450 -46.81 13.37 43.51
C GLU A 450 -46.91 12.21 42.47
N ASN A 451 -45.69 11.84 42.02
CA ASN A 451 -45.16 10.50 41.75
C ASN A 451 -45.60 9.70 40.50
N ASP A 452 -44.86 9.96 39.42
CA ASP A 452 -43.88 9.05 38.82
C ASP A 452 -44.27 7.64 38.31
N HIS A 453 -44.04 7.51 37.00
CA HIS A 453 -43.37 6.41 36.29
C HIS A 453 -44.09 5.09 35.96
N GLU A 454 -44.63 5.11 34.74
CA GLU A 454 -44.38 4.16 33.64
C GLU A 454 -45.02 2.76 33.68
N SER A 455 -46.00 2.62 32.78
CA SER A 455 -46.58 1.38 32.30
C SER A 455 -45.65 0.62 31.36
N ASP A 456 -45.63 -0.70 31.51
CA ASP A 456 -44.94 -1.64 30.64
C ASP A 456 -45.79 -2.05 29.40
N TYR A 457 -45.14 -2.60 28.38
CA TYR A 457 -45.70 -3.43 27.28
C TYR A 457 -46.94 -3.02 26.43
N SER A 458 -46.65 -2.79 25.12
CA SER A 458 -47.05 -3.67 23.99
C SER A 458 -48.36 -3.49 23.18
N SER A 459 -48.17 -3.67 21.86
CA SER A 459 -49.05 -4.27 20.83
C SER A 459 -50.07 -3.45 20.01
N SER A 460 -50.13 -3.88 18.74
CA SER A 460 -51.26 -3.99 17.82
C SER A 460 -51.89 -2.77 17.11
N ASP A 461 -51.54 -2.69 15.82
CA ASP A 461 -52.42 -3.00 14.66
C ASP A 461 -53.61 -2.10 14.23
N ASP A 462 -53.73 -2.03 12.91
CA ASP A 462 -54.94 -2.01 12.07
C ASP A 462 -55.93 -0.82 12.01
N SER A 463 -55.58 0.11 11.10
CA SER A 463 -56.23 0.21 9.76
C SER A 463 -57.47 1.13 9.50
N PHE A 464 -57.76 1.25 8.20
CA PHE A 464 -58.98 1.75 7.50
C PHE A 464 -59.23 3.28 7.33
N ILE A 465 -59.14 3.72 6.05
CA ILE A 465 -60.20 4.36 5.21
C ILE A 465 -60.89 5.65 5.75
N SER A 466 -61.02 6.77 5.01
CA SER A 466 -60.67 7.16 3.62
C SER A 466 -60.57 8.72 3.50
N ASP A 467 -60.90 9.54 2.47
CA ASP A 467 -61.57 9.41 1.15
C ASP A 467 -61.37 10.68 0.25
N ILE A 468 -61.98 10.69 -0.96
CA ILE A 468 -62.26 11.83 -1.89
C ILE A 468 -61.04 12.45 -2.62
N GLU A 469 -60.89 12.35 -3.95
CA GLU A 469 -61.63 12.99 -5.09
C GLU A 469 -61.25 14.49 -5.32
N ASP A 470 -61.00 15.01 -6.53
CA ASP A 470 -61.00 14.45 -7.91
C ASP A 470 -60.26 15.38 -8.94
N VAL A 471 -60.24 15.02 -10.24
CA VAL A 471 -60.15 15.86 -11.47
C VAL A 471 -58.77 16.27 -12.06
N LEU A 472 -58.39 15.56 -13.16
CA LEU A 472 -57.92 15.98 -14.52
C LEU A 472 -56.73 16.95 -14.75
N VAL A 473 -55.97 16.92 -15.89
CA VAL A 473 -55.52 15.86 -16.85
C VAL A 473 -54.49 16.47 -17.87
N ASP A 474 -53.77 15.62 -18.63
CA ASP A 474 -52.81 15.91 -19.75
C ASP A 474 -51.52 16.70 -19.40
N SER A 475 -50.31 16.47 -19.94
CA SER A 475 -49.79 15.93 -21.24
C SER A 475 -49.85 16.92 -22.41
N SER A 476 -48.96 16.91 -23.42
CA SER A 476 -47.86 15.99 -23.78
C SER A 476 -46.75 16.70 -24.59
N ASP A 477 -45.51 16.22 -24.44
CA ASP A 477 -44.46 15.97 -25.47
C ASP A 477 -43.91 17.04 -26.47
N GLU A 478 -42.57 16.94 -26.61
CA GLU A 478 -41.74 16.94 -27.83
C GLU A 478 -41.23 18.20 -28.61
N GLU A 479 -39.97 18.01 -29.06
CA GLU A 479 -39.17 18.55 -30.18
C GLU A 479 -38.82 20.04 -30.44
N LEU A 480 -37.49 20.28 -30.38
CA LEU A 480 -36.59 20.86 -31.41
C LEU A 480 -36.65 22.33 -31.92
N ASP A 481 -35.46 22.94 -31.83
CA ASP A 481 -34.68 23.60 -32.91
C ASP A 481 -34.59 25.15 -33.17
N ILE A 482 -33.32 25.52 -33.45
CA ILE A 482 -32.78 26.54 -34.38
C ILE A 482 -32.94 28.07 -34.14
N ILE A 483 -31.86 28.64 -33.61
CA ILE A 483 -31.06 29.82 -34.08
C ILE A 483 -31.74 30.89 -34.99
N LYS A 484 -31.84 32.14 -34.49
CA LYS A 484 -31.32 33.42 -35.10
C LYS A 484 -31.66 34.62 -34.16
N VAL A 485 -30.72 35.49 -33.72
CA VAL A 485 -29.89 36.52 -34.40
C VAL A 485 -30.58 37.89 -34.51
N SER A 486 -29.79 38.96 -34.34
CA SER A 486 -30.09 40.41 -34.57
C SER A 486 -31.06 41.14 -33.61
N ASP A 487 -30.90 42.43 -33.28
CA ASP A 487 -29.68 43.26 -33.22
C ASP A 487 -29.90 44.56 -32.39
N GLU A 488 -28.83 45.34 -32.21
CA GLU A 488 -28.75 46.81 -31.99
C GLU A 488 -29.94 47.60 -31.37
N SER A 489 -29.69 48.38 -30.31
CA SER A 489 -29.31 49.80 -30.49
C SER A 489 -29.21 50.68 -29.20
N ILE A 490 -28.09 51.40 -29.11
CA ILE A 490 -27.92 52.84 -28.79
C ILE A 490 -28.84 53.50 -27.72
N ALA A 491 -28.23 53.96 -26.62
CA ALA A 491 -28.43 55.33 -26.09
C ALA A 491 -27.31 55.75 -25.12
N GLU A 492 -26.69 56.91 -25.35
CA GLU A 492 -25.70 57.51 -24.44
C GLU A 492 -26.36 58.43 -23.38
N LYS A 493 -25.68 58.64 -22.24
CA LYS A 493 -25.27 60.01 -21.82
C LYS A 493 -24.25 60.03 -20.68
N SER A 494 -23.55 61.16 -20.60
CA SER A 494 -22.30 61.35 -19.85
C SER A 494 -22.48 62.12 -18.54
N LYS A 495 -21.45 62.07 -17.68
CA LYS A 495 -20.86 63.27 -17.03
C LYS A 495 -19.45 62.98 -16.49
N HIS A 496 -18.60 64.01 -16.48
CA HIS A 496 -17.18 63.94 -16.10
C HIS A 496 -16.95 64.24 -14.60
N SER A 497 -15.87 63.67 -14.03
CA SER A 497 -14.94 64.43 -13.18
C SER A 497 -13.59 63.71 -12.97
N ILE A 498 -12.50 64.35 -13.38
CA ILE A 498 -11.07 64.05 -13.11
C ILE A 498 -10.46 65.46 -12.88
N PRO A 499 -9.71 65.77 -11.80
CA PRO A 499 -8.30 65.34 -11.76
C PRO A 499 -7.58 65.17 -10.39
N ASN A 500 -6.43 64.49 -10.49
CA ASN A 500 -5.19 64.62 -9.70
C ASN A 500 -5.15 64.30 -8.20
N GLY A 501 -4.13 63.50 -7.83
CA GLY A 501 -3.83 63.13 -6.43
C GLY A 501 -2.57 62.26 -6.28
N ILE A 502 -1.47 62.57 -6.99
CA ILE A 502 -0.24 61.77 -6.94
C ILE A 502 0.39 61.82 -5.54
N LYS A 503 0.52 60.68 -4.86
CA LYS A 503 1.49 60.45 -3.79
C LYS A 503 2.09 59.05 -3.90
N HIS A 504 3.36 58.97 -4.30
CA HIS A 504 4.14 57.76 -4.07
C HIS A 504 4.34 57.54 -2.57
N LYS A 505 4.10 56.32 -2.10
CA LYS A 505 4.86 55.71 -1.01
C LYS A 505 5.18 54.28 -1.38
N GLU A 506 6.44 53.90 -1.16
CA GLU A 506 6.94 52.57 -1.46
C GLU A 506 6.37 51.57 -0.45
N HIS A 507 5.78 50.49 -0.94
CA HIS A 507 5.62 49.27 -0.16
C HIS A 507 6.32 48.13 -0.87
N LYS A 508 7.40 47.63 -0.25
CA LYS A 508 8.06 46.40 -0.66
C LYS A 508 7.08 45.24 -0.46
N SER A 509 6.36 44.85 -1.51
CA SER A 509 5.59 43.61 -1.52
C SER A 509 6.55 42.44 -1.42
N GLN A 510 6.58 41.79 -0.26
CA GLN A 510 7.36 40.58 -0.02
C GLN A 510 7.03 39.52 -1.09
N MET A 511 8.03 38.75 -1.53
CA MET A 511 7.77 37.55 -2.32
C MET A 511 6.98 36.56 -1.47
N GLY A 512 5.65 36.52 -1.65
CA GLY A 512 4.78 35.61 -0.95
C GLY A 512 4.96 34.16 -1.40
N GLU A 513 4.84 33.23 -0.45
CA GLU A 513 4.90 31.79 -0.69
C GLU A 513 3.92 31.29 -1.76
N PRO A 514 4.20 30.16 -2.42
CA PRO A 514 3.34 29.62 -3.47
C PRO A 514 1.99 29.16 -2.92
N LYS A 515 0.95 29.96 -3.17
CA LYS A 515 -0.47 29.79 -2.76
C LYS A 515 -1.14 28.46 -3.17
N ASN A 516 -0.45 27.55 -3.86
CA ASN A 516 -1.03 26.33 -4.43
C ASN A 516 -1.36 25.24 -3.39
N LYS A 517 -0.54 25.02 -2.36
CA LYS A 517 -0.72 23.88 -1.43
C LYS A 517 -2.01 23.96 -0.61
N GLU A 518 -2.34 25.15 -0.09
CA GLU A 518 -3.53 25.35 0.74
C GLU A 518 -4.86 25.22 -0.04
N SER A 519 -4.80 25.22 -1.38
CA SER A 519 -5.96 24.91 -2.23
C SER A 519 -6.29 23.41 -2.26
N ILE A 520 -5.28 22.54 -2.13
CA ILE A 520 -5.42 21.08 -2.30
C ILE A 520 -6.14 20.46 -1.09
N TYR A 521 -5.77 20.82 0.14
CA TYR A 521 -6.48 20.33 1.35
C TYR A 521 -7.95 20.76 1.36
N LYS A 522 -8.24 21.99 0.89
CA LYS A 522 -9.61 22.50 0.71
C LYS A 522 -10.37 21.85 -0.46
N LYS A 523 -9.68 21.10 -1.34
CA LYS A 523 -10.27 20.28 -2.41
C LYS A 523 -10.54 18.86 -1.90
N VAL A 524 -9.60 18.23 -1.20
CA VAL A 524 -9.77 16.95 -0.47
C VAL A 524 -11.00 16.99 0.42
N GLN A 525 -11.13 18.01 1.27
CA GLN A 525 -12.27 18.16 2.19
C GLN A 525 -13.63 18.39 1.47
N LYS A 526 -13.67 18.51 0.15
CA LYS A 526 -14.89 18.73 -0.66
C LYS A 526 -15.17 17.65 -1.71
N MET A 527 -14.20 16.79 -2.00
CA MET A 527 -14.41 15.66 -2.92
C MET A 527 -15.31 14.61 -2.27
N ASP A 528 -15.95 13.79 -3.11
CA ASP A 528 -16.73 12.67 -2.59
C ASP A 528 -15.84 11.69 -1.83
N VAL A 529 -16.38 11.14 -0.73
CA VAL A 529 -15.64 10.29 0.18
C VAL A 529 -15.37 8.91 -0.42
N ASN A 530 -16.27 8.35 -1.24
CA ASN A 530 -16.03 7.07 -1.88
C ASN A 530 -14.94 7.19 -2.94
N VAL A 531 -14.98 8.24 -3.77
CA VAL A 531 -13.91 8.58 -4.72
C VAL A 531 -12.56 8.77 -4.00
N MET A 532 -12.54 9.48 -2.87
CA MET A 532 -11.32 9.64 -2.07
C MET A 532 -10.83 8.32 -1.44
N LEU A 533 -11.73 7.45 -0.99
CA LEU A 533 -11.37 6.13 -0.44
C LEU A 533 -10.86 5.17 -1.52
N GLU A 534 -11.38 5.25 -2.74
CA GLU A 534 -10.87 4.51 -3.90
C GLU A 534 -9.42 4.94 -4.19
N ILE A 535 -9.20 6.24 -4.43
CA ILE A 535 -7.87 6.85 -4.64
C ILE A 535 -6.86 6.49 -3.53
N ILE A 536 -7.27 6.53 -2.26
CA ILE A 536 -6.38 6.24 -1.12
C ILE A 536 -6.03 4.75 -1.04
N ASN A 537 -6.92 3.86 -1.47
CA ASN A 537 -6.73 2.41 -1.41
C ASN A 537 -6.04 1.82 -2.66
N GLU A 538 -6.05 2.49 -3.82
CA GLU A 538 -5.43 2.01 -5.08
C GLU A 538 -4.00 1.47 -4.90
N GLU A 539 -3.17 2.14 -4.08
CA GLU A 539 -1.76 1.77 -3.86
C GLU A 539 -1.58 0.78 -2.66
N GLY A 540 -2.62 0.55 -1.86
CA GLY A 540 -2.60 -0.37 -0.70
C GLY A 540 -1.72 0.03 0.49
N LEU A 541 -1.15 1.24 0.50
CA LEU A 541 -0.05 1.63 1.39
C LEU A 541 -0.44 1.94 2.85
N LEU A 542 -1.72 2.18 3.14
CA LEU A 542 -2.19 2.57 4.48
C LEU A 542 -1.77 1.57 5.58
N GLN A 543 -1.88 0.27 5.28
CA GLN A 543 -1.53 -0.85 6.17
C GLN A 543 -0.08 -0.71 6.68
N SER A 544 0.88 -0.49 5.78
CA SER A 544 2.30 -0.32 6.10
C SER A 544 2.57 0.96 6.90
N ILE A 545 1.96 2.08 6.51
CA ILE A 545 2.10 3.38 7.20
C ILE A 545 1.58 3.29 8.63
N ARG A 546 0.43 2.64 8.81
CA ARG A 546 -0.26 2.49 10.10
C ARG A 546 0.51 1.59 11.07
N VAL A 547 1.19 0.54 10.60
CA VAL A 547 2.04 -0.30 11.45
C VAL A 547 3.35 0.40 11.85
N VAL A 548 3.97 1.18 10.94
CA VAL A 548 5.13 2.02 11.31
C VAL A 548 4.73 3.08 12.35
N ASN A 549 3.55 3.68 12.24
CA ASN A 549 3.04 4.61 13.25
C ASN A 549 2.88 3.98 14.65
N ASP A 550 2.37 2.75 14.74
CA ASP A 550 2.26 2.06 16.03
C ASP A 550 3.62 1.65 16.62
N TRP A 551 4.60 1.31 15.78
CA TRP A 551 5.99 1.12 16.23
C TRP A 551 6.60 2.44 16.74
N LEU A 552 6.52 3.53 15.98
CA LEU A 552 7.01 4.85 16.42
C LEU A 552 6.32 5.31 17.71
N LYS A 553 5.03 5.02 17.88
CA LYS A 553 4.27 5.30 19.11
C LYS A 553 4.79 4.52 20.33
N SER A 554 5.43 3.37 20.13
CA SER A 554 6.08 2.61 21.22
C SER A 554 7.45 3.17 21.61
N ASP A 555 8.12 3.90 20.71
CA ASP A 555 9.47 4.45 20.91
C ASP A 555 9.50 5.97 20.64
N GLN A 556 9.27 6.75 21.70
CA GLN A 556 9.28 8.21 21.62
C GLN A 556 10.70 8.79 21.43
N GLU A 557 11.78 8.05 21.72
CA GLU A 557 13.14 8.54 21.49
C GLU A 557 13.45 8.59 20.00
N ILE A 558 12.98 7.61 19.23
CA ILE A 558 13.02 7.65 17.76
C ILE A 558 12.23 8.86 17.23
N ILE A 559 11.01 9.11 17.73
CA ILE A 559 10.22 10.29 17.30
C ILE A 559 10.98 11.60 17.60
N LYS A 560 11.51 11.77 18.81
CA LYS A 560 12.27 12.98 19.21
C LYS A 560 13.53 13.16 18.36
N SER A 561 14.25 12.07 18.06
CA SER A 561 15.41 12.09 17.17
C SER A 561 15.06 12.44 15.72
N CYS A 562 13.95 11.91 15.19
CA CYS A 562 13.43 12.30 13.87
C CYS A 562 12.95 13.76 13.85
N ALA A 563 12.37 14.25 14.93
CA ALA A 563 11.90 15.62 15.04
C ALA A 563 13.07 16.63 15.01
N THR A 564 14.16 16.35 15.72
CA THR A 564 15.35 17.21 15.73
C THR A 564 16.17 17.09 14.45
N ASN A 565 16.40 15.87 13.92
CA ASN A 565 17.35 15.61 12.83
C ASN A 565 16.71 15.41 11.45
N THR A 566 15.38 15.22 11.36
CA THR A 566 14.69 14.75 10.15
C THR A 566 13.37 15.49 9.93
N LYS A 567 13.42 16.83 10.01
CA LYS A 567 12.26 17.74 9.82
C LYS A 567 11.55 17.58 8.46
N THR A 568 12.17 16.93 7.46
CA THR A 568 11.50 16.53 6.21
C THR A 568 10.43 15.47 6.45
N LEU A 569 10.75 14.39 7.18
CA LEU A 569 9.85 13.28 7.46
C LEU A 569 8.61 13.73 8.25
N ILE A 570 8.78 14.50 9.32
CA ILE A 570 7.67 15.06 10.10
C ILE A 570 6.72 15.88 9.21
N ARG A 571 7.28 16.72 8.33
CA ARG A 571 6.52 17.52 7.36
C ARG A 571 5.80 16.65 6.32
N GLN A 572 6.37 15.52 5.91
CA GLN A 572 5.71 14.54 5.03
C GLN A 572 4.56 13.81 5.73
N MET A 573 4.75 13.37 6.98
CA MET A 573 3.71 12.73 7.80
C MET A 573 2.50 13.66 7.96
N MET A 574 2.71 14.95 8.25
CA MET A 574 1.63 15.93 8.36
C MET A 574 1.00 16.30 7.02
N ARG A 575 1.77 16.32 5.92
CA ARG A 575 1.23 16.46 4.55
C ARG A 575 0.25 15.32 4.26
N LEU A 576 0.61 14.07 4.53
CA LEU A 576 -0.28 12.92 4.34
C LEU A 576 -1.51 12.99 5.26
N ALA A 577 -1.34 13.29 6.55
CA ALA A 577 -2.45 13.45 7.49
C ALA A 577 -3.48 14.50 7.00
N ASN A 578 -3.01 15.62 6.44
CA ASN A 578 -3.89 16.63 5.84
C ASN A 578 -4.54 16.19 4.52
N LEU A 579 -3.93 15.28 3.75
CA LEU A 579 -4.48 14.69 2.52
C LEU A 579 -5.53 13.58 2.77
N ILE A 580 -5.51 12.93 3.94
CA ILE A 580 -6.49 11.90 4.35
C ILE A 580 -7.56 12.44 5.33
N ASN A 581 -7.59 13.75 5.58
CA ASN A 581 -8.59 14.39 6.45
C ASN A 581 -9.96 14.55 5.75
N LEU A 582 -10.62 13.43 5.46
CA LEU A 582 -11.90 13.36 4.76
C LEU A 582 -13.08 13.83 5.63
N ASN A 583 -14.14 14.36 5.02
CA ASN A 583 -15.39 14.66 5.73
C ASN A 583 -16.27 13.40 5.84
N LEU A 584 -16.17 12.70 6.96
CA LEU A 584 -16.90 11.45 7.20
C LEU A 584 -18.30 11.65 7.83
N SER A 585 -18.86 12.86 7.85
CA SER A 585 -20.08 13.18 8.61
C SER A 585 -21.37 12.50 8.10
N ASN A 586 -21.45 12.14 6.80
CA ASN A 586 -22.65 11.52 6.21
C ASN A 586 -22.55 10.00 6.14
N PHE A 587 -22.38 9.33 7.29
CA PHE A 587 -22.15 7.88 7.37
C PHE A 587 -23.17 7.00 6.62
N LYS A 588 -24.44 7.45 6.49
CA LYS A 588 -25.47 6.75 5.70
C LYS A 588 -25.16 6.67 4.21
N ALA A 589 -24.48 7.68 3.64
CA ALA A 589 -24.10 7.70 2.22
C ALA A 589 -22.77 6.97 1.94
N LEU A 590 -22.13 6.41 2.98
CA LEU A 590 -20.88 5.66 2.88
C LEU A 590 -21.10 4.14 2.89
N ASN A 591 -22.35 3.66 3.02
CA ASN A 591 -22.70 2.25 3.24
C ASN A 591 -21.89 1.59 4.38
N ILE A 592 -21.79 2.30 5.50
CA ILE A 592 -21.08 1.90 6.72
C ILE A 592 -22.08 1.44 7.78
N ASN A 593 -21.75 0.35 8.49
CA ASN A 593 -22.58 -0.21 9.56
C ASN A 593 -22.48 0.60 10.87
N TYR A 594 -21.36 1.30 11.08
CA TYR A 594 -21.03 2.02 12.31
C TYR A 594 -21.07 3.55 12.18
N LYS A 595 -21.53 4.25 13.22
CA LYS A 595 -21.35 5.70 13.27
C LYS A 595 -19.86 5.98 13.42
N VAL A 596 -19.34 6.87 12.59
CA VAL A 596 -17.90 7.24 12.59
C VAL A 596 -17.44 7.72 13.97
N LEU A 597 -18.31 8.42 14.72
CA LEU A 597 -18.04 8.84 16.09
C LEU A 597 -17.82 7.66 17.06
N ASP A 598 -18.51 6.52 16.87
CA ASP A 598 -18.34 5.32 17.70
C ASP A 598 -17.03 4.59 17.38
N ILE A 599 -16.57 4.67 16.11
CA ILE A 599 -15.22 4.22 15.70
C ILE A 599 -14.16 5.10 16.37
N ILE A 600 -14.27 6.43 16.25
CA ILE A 600 -13.33 7.39 16.87
C ILE A 600 -13.25 7.20 18.39
N ASN A 601 -14.39 7.00 19.06
CA ASN A 601 -14.44 6.78 20.52
C ASN A 601 -13.80 5.45 20.97
N ASN A 602 -13.52 4.50 20.06
CA ASN A 602 -13.00 3.17 20.38
C ASN A 602 -11.81 2.74 19.50
N GLU A 603 -11.15 3.66 18.80
CA GLU A 603 -10.05 3.38 17.85
C GLU A 603 -8.88 2.57 18.46
N ASN A 604 -8.69 2.68 19.76
CA ASN A 604 -7.66 2.01 20.56
C ASN A 604 -8.10 0.61 21.04
N LYS A 605 -9.35 0.21 20.78
CA LYS A 605 -9.90 -1.12 21.07
C LYS A 605 -10.15 -1.95 19.80
N ILE A 606 -10.14 -1.32 18.63
CA ILE A 606 -10.45 -1.96 17.35
C ILE A 606 -9.14 -2.49 16.73
N PRO A 607 -8.92 -3.82 16.67
CA PRO A 607 -7.88 -4.41 15.84
C PRO A 607 -8.30 -4.38 14.37
N LEU A 608 -7.33 -4.45 13.47
CA LEU A 608 -7.47 -4.69 12.03
C LEU A 608 -6.86 -6.04 11.64
N ALA A 609 -7.02 -6.46 10.37
CA ALA A 609 -6.37 -7.66 9.84
C ALA A 609 -4.86 -7.71 10.11
N GLU A 610 -4.14 -6.59 9.95
CA GLU A 610 -2.72 -6.48 10.28
C GLU A 610 -2.42 -6.66 11.78
N ASP A 611 -3.33 -6.27 12.69
CA ASP A 611 -3.13 -6.49 14.13
C ASP A 611 -3.31 -7.96 14.52
N ILE A 612 -4.27 -8.66 13.92
CA ILE A 612 -4.45 -10.11 14.12
C ILE A 612 -3.18 -10.84 13.66
N ILE A 613 -2.68 -10.50 12.47
CA ILE A 613 -1.45 -11.07 11.92
C ILE A 613 -0.27 -10.81 12.86
N LEU A 614 -0.15 -9.62 13.45
CA LEU A 614 0.98 -9.20 14.29
C LEU A 614 0.80 -9.48 15.79
N LYS A 615 -0.25 -10.19 16.19
CA LYS A 615 -0.54 -10.57 17.57
C LYS A 615 0.62 -11.37 18.18
N GLY A 616 0.98 -11.05 19.42
CA GLY A 616 2.04 -11.74 20.18
C GLY A 616 3.47 -11.23 19.97
N ILE A 617 3.71 -10.33 19.00
CA ILE A 617 5.03 -9.70 18.82
C ILE A 617 5.27 -8.65 19.92
N SER A 618 6.41 -8.73 20.59
CA SER A 618 6.80 -7.83 21.69
C SER A 618 6.72 -6.34 21.33
N THR A 619 7.23 -5.96 20.15
CA THR A 619 7.27 -4.58 19.62
C THR A 619 5.90 -3.89 19.57
N PHE A 620 4.82 -4.64 19.38
CA PHE A 620 3.46 -4.06 19.26
C PHE A 620 2.62 -4.27 20.52
N LYS A 621 3.16 -4.87 21.58
CA LYS A 621 2.44 -5.23 22.80
C LYS A 621 1.70 -4.05 23.42
N ASP A 622 2.34 -2.88 23.47
CA ASP A 622 1.77 -1.68 24.09
C ASP A 622 0.72 -1.02 23.18
N ALA A 623 0.90 -1.08 21.86
CA ALA A 623 -0.10 -0.61 20.89
C ALA A 623 -1.36 -1.50 20.88
N GLN A 624 -1.18 -2.82 21.00
CA GLN A 624 -2.23 -3.84 21.01
C GLN A 624 -2.90 -4.04 22.39
N SER A 625 -2.36 -3.42 23.44
CA SER A 625 -2.72 -3.63 24.86
C SER A 625 -4.21 -3.48 25.20
N ASN A 626 -4.95 -2.70 24.41
CA ASN A 626 -6.35 -2.34 24.67
C ASN A 626 -7.35 -2.98 23.68
N TYR A 627 -6.89 -3.84 22.76
CA TYR A 627 -7.75 -4.40 21.71
C TYR A 627 -8.75 -5.46 22.19
N ASP A 628 -10.02 -5.27 21.83
CA ASP A 628 -11.02 -6.36 21.85
C ASP A 628 -10.79 -7.21 20.61
N TRP A 629 -10.03 -8.30 20.78
CA TRP A 629 -9.74 -9.27 19.71
C TRP A 629 -11.00 -9.92 19.11
N ASN A 630 -12.16 -9.80 19.75
CA ASN A 630 -13.44 -10.28 19.24
C ASN A 630 -14.23 -9.18 18.50
N PHE A 631 -13.73 -7.95 18.39
CA PHE A 631 -14.46 -6.82 17.80
C PHE A 631 -14.88 -7.12 16.35
N LEU A 632 -13.93 -7.48 15.48
CA LEU A 632 -14.18 -7.76 14.06
C LEU A 632 -15.22 -8.88 13.89
N LEU A 633 -15.15 -9.90 14.75
CA LEU A 633 -16.07 -11.05 14.78
C LEU A 633 -17.49 -10.65 15.19
N LYS A 634 -17.63 -9.83 16.24
CA LYS A 634 -18.90 -9.26 16.73
C LYS A 634 -19.54 -8.26 15.76
N LYS A 635 -18.81 -7.80 14.74
CA LYS A 635 -19.16 -6.57 13.99
C LYS A 635 -19.05 -6.65 12.47
N GLN A 636 -18.58 -7.75 11.88
CA GLN A 636 -18.55 -7.99 10.43
C GLN A 636 -18.07 -6.75 9.62
N VAL A 637 -16.88 -6.27 9.97
CA VAL A 637 -16.31 -5.02 9.43
C VAL A 637 -15.90 -5.21 7.97
N THR A 638 -16.36 -4.32 7.10
CA THR A 638 -16.06 -4.33 5.66
C THR A 638 -14.69 -3.71 5.33
N SER A 639 -14.11 -4.03 4.17
CA SER A 639 -12.83 -3.44 3.73
C SER A 639 -12.86 -1.90 3.61
N ARG A 640 -14.03 -1.32 3.29
CA ARG A 640 -14.26 0.14 3.29
C ARG A 640 -14.19 0.72 4.72
N GLU A 641 -14.75 0.01 5.69
CA GLU A 641 -14.67 0.39 7.11
C GLU A 641 -13.25 0.21 7.67
N GLU A 642 -12.53 -0.86 7.30
CA GLU A 642 -11.11 -1.00 7.67
C GLU A 642 -10.26 0.17 7.16
N ALA A 643 -10.44 0.60 5.90
CA ALA A 643 -9.72 1.75 5.36
C ALA A 643 -9.99 3.04 6.15
N ILE A 644 -11.23 3.25 6.59
CA ILE A 644 -11.61 4.38 7.45
C ILE A 644 -10.99 4.26 8.85
N ILE A 645 -10.95 3.06 9.43
CA ILE A 645 -10.29 2.80 10.72
C ILE A 645 -8.77 3.05 10.60
N ARG A 646 -8.13 2.66 9.48
CA ARG A 646 -6.72 2.97 9.17
C ARG A 646 -6.50 4.49 9.10
N ILE A 647 -7.35 5.22 8.38
CA ILE A 647 -7.28 6.70 8.29
C ILE A 647 -7.42 7.34 9.68
N ILE A 648 -8.41 6.92 10.48
CA ILE A 648 -8.64 7.43 11.84
C ILE A 648 -7.42 7.19 12.73
N LYS A 649 -6.88 5.96 12.77
CA LYS A 649 -5.66 5.63 13.54
C LYS A 649 -4.46 6.50 13.12
N ILE A 650 -4.28 6.78 11.82
CA ILE A 650 -3.19 7.65 11.31
C ILE A 650 -3.40 9.11 11.73
N LEU A 651 -4.62 9.65 11.64
CA LEU A 651 -4.95 11.01 12.09
C LEU A 651 -4.75 11.17 13.61
N SER A 652 -5.13 10.17 14.39
CA SER A 652 -4.95 10.14 15.85
C SER A 652 -3.49 9.96 16.26
N PHE A 653 -2.65 9.29 15.45
CA PHE A 653 -1.20 9.36 15.62
C PHE A 653 -0.67 10.79 15.40
N GLY A 654 -1.19 11.54 14.42
CA GLY A 654 -0.90 12.97 14.27
C GLY A 654 -1.27 13.80 15.53
N LYS A 655 -2.40 13.48 16.19
CA LYS A 655 -2.79 14.06 17.48
C LYS A 655 -1.87 13.66 18.64
N ILE A 656 -1.21 12.50 18.58
CA ILE A 656 -0.17 12.13 19.56
C ILE A 656 1.08 13.01 19.35
N LEU A 657 1.49 13.22 18.09
CA LEU A 657 2.67 14.04 17.77
C LEU A 657 2.51 15.51 18.19
N THR A 658 1.31 16.10 18.15
CA THR A 658 1.05 17.47 18.68
C THR A 658 1.30 17.61 20.19
N ASN A 659 1.51 16.52 20.94
CA ASN A 659 1.87 16.57 22.36
C ASN A 659 3.39 16.41 22.60
N ILE A 660 4.20 16.30 21.55
CA ILE A 660 5.65 16.12 21.62
C ILE A 660 6.30 17.43 21.13
N GLU A 661 6.80 18.22 22.07
CA GLU A 661 7.29 19.60 21.83
C GLU A 661 8.35 19.67 20.72
N GLU A 662 9.28 18.70 20.67
CA GLU A 662 10.35 18.68 19.67
C GLU A 662 9.86 18.60 18.22
N THR A 663 8.63 18.12 17.99
CA THR A 663 8.05 17.97 16.64
C THR A 663 7.63 19.29 16.00
N GLY A 664 7.40 20.34 16.80
CA GLY A 664 6.86 21.62 16.34
C GLY A 664 5.46 21.54 15.70
N ILE A 665 4.74 20.43 15.85
CA ILE A 665 3.41 20.26 15.21
C ILE A 665 2.33 20.94 16.05
N SER A 666 1.53 21.76 15.39
CA SER A 666 0.34 22.42 15.93
C SER A 666 -0.90 22.04 15.12
N TYR A 667 -2.09 22.28 15.66
CA TYR A 667 -3.36 22.14 14.95
C TYR A 667 -4.01 23.51 14.76
N ASN A 668 -4.45 23.79 13.53
CA ASN A 668 -5.15 25.02 13.21
C ASN A 668 -6.67 24.76 13.17
N GLU A 669 -7.41 25.20 14.19
CA GLU A 669 -8.86 24.93 14.31
C GLU A 669 -9.68 25.56 13.15
N ASP A 670 -9.30 26.76 12.66
CA ASP A 670 -10.00 27.45 11.57
C ASP A 670 -9.91 26.74 10.22
N LYS A 671 -8.72 26.25 9.88
CA LYS A 671 -8.41 25.55 8.62
C LYS A 671 -8.61 24.04 8.72
N ASN A 672 -8.75 23.50 9.92
CA ASN A 672 -8.87 22.08 10.22
C ASN A 672 -7.74 21.24 9.57
N ILE A 673 -6.48 21.61 9.87
CA ILE A 673 -5.26 20.96 9.39
C ILE A 673 -4.16 20.99 10.46
N PHE A 674 -3.22 20.06 10.38
CA PHE A 674 -1.94 20.13 11.10
C PHE A 674 -0.98 21.13 10.42
N THR A 675 -0.19 21.83 11.22
CA THR A 675 0.81 22.83 10.79
C THR A 675 2.12 22.61 11.54
N CYS A 676 3.24 22.50 10.82
CA CYS A 676 4.58 22.36 11.41
C CYS A 676 5.26 23.72 11.55
N ASN A 677 5.64 24.10 12.77
CA ASN A 677 6.30 25.34 13.09
C ASN A 677 7.78 25.03 13.40
N PHE A 678 8.67 25.25 12.42
CA PHE A 678 10.11 25.10 12.59
C PHE A 678 10.79 26.47 12.41
N GLU A 679 11.76 26.80 13.25
CA GLU A 679 12.37 28.14 13.26
C GLU A 679 13.38 28.37 12.09
N ASP A 680 13.81 27.30 11.42
CA ASP A 680 14.89 27.28 10.43
C ASP A 680 14.52 27.77 9.01
N ASP A 681 13.36 28.40 8.79
CA ASP A 681 12.99 28.98 7.47
C ASP A 681 13.82 30.26 7.12
N LYS A 682 15.03 30.37 7.68
CA LYS A 682 16.05 31.38 7.37
C LYS A 682 17.45 30.74 7.38
N THR A 683 18.09 30.77 6.20
CA THR A 683 19.53 30.54 5.98
C THR A 683 20.14 29.26 6.57
N VAL A 684 20.24 28.23 5.74
CA VAL A 684 21.35 27.27 5.78
C VAL A 684 22.15 27.49 4.49
N ASP A 685 23.43 27.88 4.64
CA ASP A 685 24.29 28.19 3.49
C ASP A 685 24.90 26.95 2.84
N ASP A 686 25.20 27.06 1.54
CA ASP A 686 25.74 25.99 0.70
C ASP A 686 27.21 25.67 1.02
N ASN A 687 27.47 24.43 1.43
CA ASN A 687 28.80 23.81 1.51
C ASN A 687 28.69 22.28 1.42
N GLY A 688 28.10 21.78 0.33
CA GLY A 688 27.78 20.36 0.18
C GLY A 688 28.98 19.42 -0.05
N VAL A 689 29.50 18.78 1.01
CA VAL A 689 30.39 17.60 0.89
C VAL A 689 29.64 16.45 0.19
N SER A 690 30.31 15.67 -0.67
CA SER A 690 29.68 14.54 -1.37
C SER A 690 29.18 13.47 -0.39
N ALA A 691 27.96 12.96 -0.61
CA ALA A 691 27.39 11.90 0.23
C ALA A 691 28.30 10.65 0.27
N ALA A 692 28.91 10.29 -0.86
CA ALA A 692 29.87 9.17 -0.93
C ALA A 692 31.10 9.40 -0.04
N ALA A 693 31.66 10.62 -0.02
CA ALA A 693 32.85 10.94 0.77
C ALA A 693 32.58 10.91 2.29
N VAL A 694 31.37 11.26 2.72
CA VAL A 694 30.98 11.18 4.15
C VAL A 694 30.67 9.72 4.54
N MET A 695 30.17 8.88 3.62
CA MET A 695 29.98 7.45 3.86
C MET A 695 31.33 6.73 4.00
N GLU A 696 32.29 7.01 3.11
CA GLU A 696 33.66 6.47 3.18
C GLU A 696 34.35 6.84 4.50
N GLU A 697 34.17 8.07 4.98
CA GLU A 697 34.73 8.52 6.26
C GLU A 697 34.08 7.83 7.48
N LEU A 698 32.79 7.48 7.42
CA LEU A 698 32.14 6.69 8.47
C LEU A 698 32.59 5.21 8.46
N GLU A 699 32.86 4.63 7.29
CA GLU A 699 33.40 3.27 7.16
C GLU A 699 34.83 3.18 7.74
N ARG A 700 35.63 4.24 7.59
CA ARG A 700 36.92 4.40 8.30
C ARG A 700 36.77 4.52 9.82
N GLN A 701 35.67 5.08 10.31
CA GLN A 701 35.43 5.20 11.75
C GLN A 701 34.94 3.88 12.38
N GLU A 702 34.15 3.07 11.67
CA GLU A 702 33.77 1.74 12.15
C GLU A 702 34.94 0.76 12.16
N THR A 703 35.79 0.75 11.13
CA THR A 703 36.98 -0.12 11.07
C THR A 703 37.99 0.16 12.19
N ASN A 704 38.06 1.40 12.69
CA ASN A 704 38.91 1.76 13.84
C ASN A 704 38.30 1.39 15.21
N SER A 705 37.02 1.02 15.28
CA SER A 705 36.32 0.72 16.54
C SER A 705 36.59 -0.70 17.09
N THR A 706 37.88 -1.02 17.32
CA THR A 706 38.25 -2.23 18.07
C THR A 706 37.94 -2.08 19.56
N PRO A 707 37.46 -3.14 20.25
CA PRO A 707 37.09 -3.06 21.66
C PRO A 707 38.34 -3.03 22.54
N SER A 708 38.73 -1.83 22.97
CA SER A 708 39.74 -1.62 24.01
C SER A 708 39.26 -2.23 25.33
N LYS A 709 39.97 -3.26 25.81
CA LYS A 709 39.77 -3.77 27.17
C LYS A 709 40.20 -2.71 28.17
N MET A 710 39.31 -2.25 29.05
CA MET A 710 39.67 -1.98 30.45
C MET A 710 38.49 -1.80 31.40
N THR A 711 38.56 -2.52 32.52
CA THR A 711 38.15 -2.18 33.91
C THR A 711 36.82 -1.46 34.20
N ASN A 712 36.08 -2.04 35.15
CA ASN A 712 34.89 -1.50 35.81
C ASN A 712 34.98 0.00 36.16
N GLY A 713 33.99 0.77 35.72
CA GLY A 713 33.73 2.17 36.10
C GLY A 713 32.33 2.56 35.64
N GLU A 714 31.63 3.41 36.39
CA GLU A 714 30.20 3.65 36.23
C GLU A 714 29.88 4.56 35.02
N SER A 715 29.32 4.01 33.93
CA SER A 715 28.49 4.80 33.02
C SER A 715 27.32 4.00 32.42
N LYS A 716 26.11 4.55 32.56
CA LYS A 716 24.88 4.05 31.89
C LYS A 716 24.34 5.04 30.84
N THR A 717 24.99 6.20 30.68
CA THR A 717 24.49 7.35 29.92
C THR A 717 25.24 7.59 28.61
N GLU A 718 26.46 7.10 28.44
CA GLU A 718 27.29 7.39 27.25
C GLU A 718 26.86 6.59 26.00
N ASN A 719 26.43 5.34 26.17
CA ASN A 719 26.05 4.46 25.05
C ASN A 719 24.88 5.01 24.23
N GLY A 720 23.89 5.63 24.88
CA GLY A 720 22.77 6.29 24.19
C GLY A 720 23.24 7.48 23.35
N LEU A 721 24.20 8.26 23.84
CA LEU A 721 24.76 9.40 23.13
C LEU A 721 25.53 8.97 21.86
N SER A 722 26.25 7.86 21.93
CA SER A 722 26.94 7.24 20.77
C SER A 722 25.94 6.80 19.70
N HIS A 723 24.89 6.06 20.10
CA HIS A 723 23.84 5.61 19.18
C HIS A 723 23.08 6.80 18.54
N LEU A 724 22.78 7.84 19.34
CA LEU A 724 22.14 9.07 18.88
C LEU A 724 23.04 9.86 17.90
N ASN A 725 24.35 9.92 18.13
CA ASN A 725 25.28 10.58 17.22
C ASN A 725 25.40 9.85 15.87
N LYS A 726 25.44 8.50 15.86
CA LYS A 726 25.37 7.72 14.62
C LYS A 726 24.05 7.93 13.88
N MET A 727 22.92 7.90 14.59
CA MET A 727 21.59 8.20 14.01
C MET A 727 21.50 9.64 13.49
N LYS A 728 22.18 10.61 14.11
CA LYS A 728 22.27 11.99 13.64
C LYS A 728 23.09 12.11 12.37
N GLN A 729 24.26 11.46 12.29
CA GLN A 729 25.09 11.45 11.07
C GLN A 729 24.38 10.75 9.91
N MET A 730 23.72 9.61 10.15
CA MET A 730 22.85 8.96 9.16
C MET A 730 21.66 9.85 8.80
N GLY A 731 20.93 10.40 9.77
CA GLY A 731 19.81 11.32 9.53
C GLY A 731 20.21 12.51 8.66
N GLN A 732 21.39 13.10 8.92
CA GLN A 732 21.97 14.19 8.12
C GLN A 732 22.45 13.75 6.74
N LEU A 733 22.99 12.54 6.57
CA LEU A 733 23.36 11.98 5.27
C LEU A 733 22.15 11.71 4.37
N TRP A 734 21.12 11.11 4.95
CA TRP A 734 19.88 10.80 4.24
C TRP A 734 19.05 12.05 4.00
N LEU A 735 19.10 13.06 4.89
CA LEU A 735 18.64 14.41 4.55
C LEU A 735 19.51 15.03 3.45
N ALA A 736 20.84 14.97 3.49
CA ALA A 736 21.67 15.55 2.44
C ALA A 736 21.43 14.90 1.07
N ALA A 737 21.04 13.62 1.02
CA ALA A 737 20.60 12.95 -0.19
C ALA A 737 19.17 13.35 -0.61
N GLU A 738 18.20 13.37 0.31
CA GLU A 738 16.81 13.77 0.02
C GLU A 738 16.69 15.26 -0.33
N VAL A 739 17.40 16.12 0.41
CA VAL A 739 17.52 17.57 0.21
C VAL A 739 18.26 17.84 -1.10
N ARG A 740 19.39 17.19 -1.43
CA ARG A 740 19.96 17.29 -2.78
C ARG A 740 18.98 16.83 -3.86
N ALA A 741 18.27 15.72 -3.66
CA ALA A 741 17.28 15.25 -4.63
C ALA A 741 16.10 16.23 -4.77
N LEU A 742 15.75 16.98 -3.72
CA LEU A 742 14.75 18.05 -3.73
C LEU A 742 15.30 19.34 -4.35
N GLU A 743 16.54 19.74 -4.07
CA GLU A 743 17.23 20.92 -4.63
C GLU A 743 17.55 20.74 -6.11
N ILE A 744 17.90 19.53 -6.54
CA ILE A 744 17.99 19.15 -7.96
C ILE A 744 16.60 19.18 -8.63
N LYS A 745 15.51 19.07 -7.86
CA LYS A 745 14.10 19.18 -8.33
C LYS A 745 13.45 20.57 -8.09
N VAL A 746 14.11 21.49 -7.38
CA VAL A 746 13.57 22.81 -6.96
C VAL A 746 14.51 23.97 -7.34
N GLY A 747 15.80 23.87 -7.01
CA GLY A 747 16.85 24.85 -7.33
C GLY A 747 17.29 24.79 -8.80
N ARG A 748 17.23 23.62 -9.45
CA ARG A 748 17.08 23.59 -10.91
C ARG A 748 15.64 23.96 -11.24
N ALA A 749 15.42 25.21 -11.63
CA ALA A 749 14.14 25.69 -12.12
C ALA A 749 13.60 24.71 -13.17
N LYS A 750 12.52 24.00 -12.81
CA LYS A 750 11.91 22.95 -13.62
C LYS A 750 11.58 23.53 -14.99
N VAL A 751 12.31 23.10 -16.03
CA VAL A 751 12.12 23.66 -17.39
C VAL A 751 10.70 23.32 -17.82
N ILE A 752 9.82 24.33 -17.79
CA ILE A 752 8.41 24.19 -18.17
C ILE A 752 8.37 24.10 -19.69
N LEU A 753 8.56 22.88 -20.19
CA LEU A 753 8.34 22.52 -21.58
C LEU A 753 6.85 22.56 -21.87
N SER A 754 6.44 23.31 -22.90
CA SER A 754 5.05 23.47 -23.30
C SER A 754 4.35 22.11 -23.50
N PRO A 755 3.17 21.87 -22.90
CA PRO A 755 2.44 20.62 -23.09
C PRO A 755 1.87 20.48 -24.50
N TYR A 756 1.63 21.58 -25.23
CA TYR A 756 1.27 21.54 -26.65
C TYR A 756 2.49 21.79 -27.54
N LEU A 757 2.74 20.84 -28.46
CA LEU A 757 3.85 20.88 -29.40
C LEU A 757 3.32 20.84 -30.84
N VAL A 758 3.36 21.98 -31.51
CA VAL A 758 2.92 22.10 -32.92
C VAL A 758 4.10 21.79 -33.83
N LEU A 759 3.94 20.85 -34.76
CA LEU A 759 5.03 20.35 -35.61
C LEU A 759 5.08 21.06 -36.96
N ASP A 760 6.27 21.48 -37.39
CA ASP A 760 6.54 21.92 -38.76
C ASP A 760 6.83 20.72 -39.71
N THR A 761 6.58 20.92 -41.01
CA THR A 761 6.86 19.95 -42.08
C THR A 761 8.30 19.45 -42.03
N ASP A 762 9.25 20.35 -41.85
CA ASP A 762 10.68 20.04 -41.89
C ASP A 762 11.13 19.28 -40.62
N ALA A 763 10.43 19.46 -39.49
CA ALA A 763 10.63 18.68 -38.27
C ALA A 763 10.06 17.26 -38.39
N LEU A 764 8.86 17.11 -38.98
CA LEU A 764 8.24 15.81 -39.26
C LEU A 764 9.09 14.98 -40.23
N VAL A 765 9.54 15.56 -41.35
CA VAL A 765 10.31 14.83 -42.38
C VAL A 765 11.72 14.46 -41.89
N LYS A 766 12.49 15.42 -41.35
CA LYS A 766 13.92 15.18 -41.02
C LYS A 766 14.13 14.53 -39.66
N HIS A 767 13.19 14.67 -38.72
CA HIS A 767 13.35 14.22 -37.33
C HIS A 767 12.22 13.30 -36.88
N THR A 768 11.64 12.50 -37.80
CA THR A 768 10.54 11.56 -37.55
C THR A 768 10.78 10.66 -36.31
N HIS A 769 12.02 10.26 -36.01
CA HIS A 769 12.35 9.45 -34.84
C HIS A 769 12.14 10.21 -33.52
N MET A 770 12.56 11.48 -33.44
CA MET A 770 12.33 12.36 -32.29
C MET A 770 10.83 12.60 -32.08
N VAL A 771 10.09 12.85 -33.17
CA VAL A 771 8.63 12.98 -33.13
C VAL A 771 7.98 11.72 -32.55
N LYS A 772 8.33 10.52 -33.06
CA LYS A 772 7.81 9.24 -32.55
C LYS A 772 8.11 9.03 -31.06
N GLN A 773 9.30 9.40 -30.59
CA GLN A 773 9.68 9.28 -29.17
C GLN A 773 8.98 10.32 -28.28
N LEU A 774 8.72 11.53 -28.79
CA LEU A 774 7.90 12.54 -28.11
C LEU A 774 6.42 12.10 -28.02
N VAL A 775 5.86 11.46 -29.05
CA VAL A 775 4.51 10.83 -28.96
C VAL A 775 4.50 9.70 -27.94
N PHE A 776 5.47 8.78 -28.00
CA PHE A 776 5.56 7.64 -27.09
C PHE A 776 5.75 8.07 -25.62
N SER A 777 6.30 9.26 -25.38
CA SER A 777 6.47 9.82 -24.03
C SER A 777 5.17 9.96 -23.23
N ARG A 778 4.03 10.16 -23.91
CA ARG A 778 2.73 10.55 -23.32
C ARG A 778 2.78 11.81 -22.44
N GLN A 779 3.85 12.62 -22.54
CA GLN A 779 4.05 13.85 -21.75
C GLN A 779 3.56 15.13 -22.46
N PHE A 780 3.31 15.06 -23.77
CA PHE A 780 2.95 16.19 -24.63
C PHE A 780 1.80 15.82 -25.56
N ILE A 781 1.02 16.82 -25.97
CA ILE A 781 0.04 16.72 -27.05
C ILE A 781 0.69 17.29 -28.31
N LEU A 782 1.05 16.42 -29.23
CA LEU A 782 1.65 16.79 -30.51
C LEU A 782 0.55 17.05 -31.54
N LEU A 783 0.64 18.21 -32.20
CA LEU A 783 -0.34 18.71 -33.15
C LEU A 783 0.27 18.82 -34.55
N VAL A 784 -0.44 18.31 -35.55
CA VAL A 784 -0.06 18.42 -36.97
C VAL A 784 -1.01 19.40 -37.68
N PRO A 785 -0.54 20.59 -38.09
CA PRO A 785 -1.36 21.55 -38.84
C PRO A 785 -1.81 21.04 -40.20
N GLU A 786 -2.98 21.50 -40.66
CA GLU A 786 -3.51 21.18 -41.99
C GLU A 786 -2.54 21.61 -43.11
N THR A 787 -1.88 22.76 -42.93
CA THR A 787 -0.88 23.30 -43.86
C THR A 787 0.37 22.43 -43.98
N VAL A 788 0.72 21.75 -42.89
CA VAL A 788 1.86 20.82 -42.84
C VAL A 788 1.50 19.51 -43.54
N ILE A 789 0.24 19.06 -43.44
CA ILE A 789 -0.27 17.94 -44.25
C ILE A 789 -0.24 18.31 -45.74
N SER A 790 -0.76 19.48 -46.12
CA SER A 790 -0.71 19.97 -47.52
C SER A 790 0.73 20.11 -48.04
N ALA A 791 1.68 20.54 -47.22
CA ALA A 791 3.09 20.65 -47.61
C ALA A 791 3.77 19.28 -47.74
N LEU A 792 3.41 18.29 -46.90
CA LEU A 792 3.83 16.89 -47.09
C LEU A 792 3.27 16.31 -48.40
N ASP A 793 2.02 16.66 -48.75
CA ASP A 793 1.36 16.20 -49.97
C ASP A 793 1.96 16.76 -51.26
N ASP A 794 2.49 17.99 -51.24
CA ASP A 794 3.35 18.50 -52.31
C ASP A 794 4.67 17.70 -52.38
N LEU A 795 5.36 17.55 -51.23
CA LEU A 795 6.68 16.93 -51.13
C LEU A 795 6.70 15.41 -51.41
N LYS A 796 5.56 14.70 -51.35
CA LYS A 796 5.50 13.24 -51.54
C LYS A 796 5.99 12.75 -52.91
N LYS A 797 5.98 13.63 -53.92
CA LYS A 797 6.51 13.36 -55.26
C LYS A 797 8.04 13.36 -55.29
N GLU A 798 8.66 14.22 -54.47
CA GLU A 798 10.11 14.48 -54.49
C GLU A 798 10.87 13.67 -53.44
N LYS A 799 10.25 13.42 -52.27
CA LYS A 799 10.92 12.84 -51.09
C LYS A 799 10.28 11.51 -50.69
N ILE A 800 11.12 10.51 -50.38
CA ILE A 800 10.68 9.18 -49.93
C ILE A 800 10.21 9.28 -48.47
N GLU A 801 10.90 10.10 -47.68
CA GLU A 801 10.66 10.42 -46.28
C GLU A 801 9.27 11.02 -46.09
N ALA A 802 8.84 11.93 -46.99
CA ALA A 802 7.50 12.50 -46.96
C ALA A 802 6.40 11.42 -47.14
N ARG A 803 6.60 10.46 -48.05
CA ARG A 803 5.70 9.30 -48.22
C ARG A 803 5.67 8.39 -46.98
N GLN A 804 6.82 8.17 -46.34
CA GLN A 804 6.90 7.39 -45.09
C GLN A 804 6.22 8.11 -43.92
N VAL A 805 6.35 9.44 -43.83
CA VAL A 805 5.65 10.26 -42.83
C VAL A 805 4.14 10.21 -43.06
N ILE A 806 3.64 10.45 -44.27
CA ILE A 806 2.20 10.39 -44.58
C ILE A 806 1.61 9.04 -44.16
N ARG A 807 2.23 7.92 -44.56
CA ARG A 807 1.77 6.58 -44.17
C ARG A 807 1.79 6.35 -42.66
N TRP A 808 2.71 6.98 -41.93
CA TRP A 808 2.73 6.92 -40.47
C TRP A 808 1.63 7.79 -39.84
N LEU A 809 1.37 8.99 -40.37
CA LEU A 809 0.26 9.86 -39.95
C LEU A 809 -1.09 9.17 -40.11
N GLU A 810 -1.35 8.58 -41.29
CA GLU A 810 -2.57 7.81 -41.59
C GLU A 810 -2.81 6.72 -40.52
N ILE A 811 -1.79 5.91 -40.22
CA ILE A 811 -1.87 4.83 -39.21
C ILE A 811 -2.10 5.38 -37.79
N GLN A 812 -1.51 6.52 -37.43
CA GLN A 812 -1.74 7.13 -36.11
C GLN A 812 -3.15 7.73 -36.00
N PHE A 813 -3.65 8.38 -37.05
CA PHE A 813 -4.96 9.02 -37.05
C PHE A 813 -6.10 8.00 -37.12
N GLN A 814 -5.96 6.91 -37.89
CA GLN A 814 -6.91 5.79 -37.90
C GLN A 814 -7.01 5.07 -36.54
N ARG A 815 -5.90 4.96 -35.80
CA ARG A 815 -5.87 4.30 -34.48
C ARG A 815 -6.36 5.17 -33.32
N GLY A 816 -6.45 6.49 -33.50
CA GLY A 816 -6.89 7.44 -32.47
C GLY A 816 -5.90 7.59 -31.30
N ASN A 817 -4.99 8.55 -31.37
CA ASN A 817 -3.98 8.77 -30.32
C ASN A 817 -4.25 10.06 -29.51
N ARG A 818 -4.48 9.93 -28.20
CA ARG A 818 -4.73 11.06 -27.28
C ARG A 818 -3.58 12.09 -27.24
N PHE A 819 -2.37 11.67 -27.56
CA PHE A 819 -1.15 12.48 -27.49
C PHE A 819 -0.64 12.92 -28.88
N PHE A 820 -1.32 12.54 -29.97
CA PHE A 820 -0.92 12.89 -31.34
C PHE A 820 -2.14 13.02 -32.27
N ARG A 821 -2.42 14.22 -32.76
CA ARG A 821 -3.63 14.48 -33.58
C ARG A 821 -3.42 15.55 -34.66
N PRO A 822 -4.25 15.56 -35.72
CA PRO A 822 -4.31 16.69 -36.64
C PRO A 822 -5.02 17.90 -36.01
N GLN A 823 -4.78 19.06 -36.60
CA GLN A 823 -5.60 20.27 -36.44
C GLN A 823 -7.02 20.02 -37.03
N ARG A 824 -8.05 20.53 -36.37
CA ARG A 824 -9.44 20.55 -36.88
C ARG A 824 -9.71 21.86 -37.64
N PRO A 825 -10.65 21.91 -38.61
CA PRO A 825 -10.88 23.11 -39.44
C PRO A 825 -11.23 24.40 -38.69
N HIS A 826 -11.74 24.31 -37.45
CA HIS A 826 -12.05 25.45 -36.59
C HIS A 826 -10.91 25.89 -35.66
N GLU A 827 -9.80 25.15 -35.58
CA GLU A 827 -8.68 25.42 -34.66
C GLU A 827 -7.67 26.38 -35.28
N ARG A 828 -8.11 27.59 -35.61
CA ARG A 828 -7.31 28.63 -36.28
C ARG A 828 -7.80 30.01 -35.87
N LEU A 829 -6.90 30.87 -35.41
CA LEU A 829 -7.23 32.22 -34.93
C LEU A 829 -6.34 33.27 -35.63
N PRO A 830 -6.90 34.23 -36.40
CA PRO A 830 -6.13 35.24 -37.12
C PRO A 830 -5.34 36.14 -36.16
N ILE A 831 -4.17 36.61 -36.59
CA ILE A 831 -3.24 37.35 -35.72
C ILE A 831 -3.60 38.84 -35.73
N PRO A 832 -3.82 39.49 -34.57
CA PRO A 832 -4.21 40.90 -34.50
C PRO A 832 -3.19 41.84 -35.17
N PHE A 833 -3.71 42.86 -35.86
CA PHE A 833 -2.94 43.97 -36.46
C PHE A 833 -1.93 43.60 -37.57
N VAL A 834 -1.84 42.34 -37.99
CA VAL A 834 -0.94 41.89 -39.07
C VAL A 834 -1.53 42.14 -40.45
N LYS A 835 -0.78 42.81 -41.33
CA LYS A 835 -1.12 42.91 -42.76
C LYS A 835 -0.65 41.66 -43.50
N TYR A 836 -1.60 40.84 -43.92
CA TYR A 836 -1.32 39.63 -44.70
C TYR A 836 -0.62 39.97 -46.04
N PRO A 837 0.40 39.21 -46.46
CA PRO A 837 1.06 39.40 -47.75
C PRO A 837 0.12 39.08 -48.91
N LYS A 838 0.36 39.71 -50.07
CA LYS A 838 -0.29 39.32 -51.33
C LYS A 838 0.15 37.89 -51.70
N LYS A 839 -0.74 37.09 -52.30
CA LYS A 839 -0.60 35.64 -52.62
C LYS A 839 0.63 35.20 -53.48
N LYS A 840 1.62 36.05 -53.72
CA LYS A 840 2.85 35.71 -54.44
C LYS A 840 3.87 34.92 -53.60
N ASP A 841 3.85 35.08 -52.27
CA ASP A 841 4.73 34.33 -51.38
C ASP A 841 3.99 33.15 -50.73
N LYS A 842 4.31 31.93 -51.18
CA LYS A 842 3.72 30.69 -50.66
C LYS A 842 4.28 30.31 -49.28
N GLU A 843 5.56 30.60 -49.01
CA GLU A 843 6.22 30.19 -47.78
C GLU A 843 5.76 31.05 -46.59
N MET A 844 5.74 32.37 -46.79
CA MET A 844 5.25 33.34 -45.81
C MET A 844 3.77 33.10 -45.49
N HIS A 845 2.95 32.75 -46.48
CA HIS A 845 1.54 32.40 -46.27
C HIS A 845 1.38 31.11 -45.44
N THR A 846 2.16 30.07 -45.78
CA THR A 846 2.19 28.79 -45.03
C THR A 846 2.62 29.01 -43.57
N TYR A 847 3.60 29.89 -43.33
CA TYR A 847 4.07 30.22 -41.99
C TYR A 847 3.03 30.99 -41.17
N ILE A 848 2.34 31.98 -41.75
CA ILE A 848 1.29 32.72 -41.04
C ILE A 848 0.19 31.76 -40.58
N GLN A 849 -0.25 30.85 -41.46
CA GLN A 849 -1.25 29.83 -41.12
C GLN A 849 -0.79 28.84 -40.02
N LEU A 850 0.51 28.49 -39.99
CA LEU A 850 1.12 27.71 -38.90
C LEU A 850 1.04 28.46 -37.56
N ILE A 851 1.33 29.76 -37.54
CA ILE A 851 1.24 30.60 -36.32
C ILE A 851 -0.22 30.83 -35.91
N GLU A 852 -1.18 30.95 -36.83
CA GLU A 852 -2.62 31.04 -36.53
C GLU A 852 -3.20 29.77 -35.88
N CYS A 853 -2.62 28.59 -36.18
CA CYS A 853 -2.91 27.34 -35.47
C CYS A 853 -2.42 27.42 -34.01
N CYS A 854 -1.14 27.77 -33.82
CA CYS A 854 -0.54 27.98 -32.50
C CYS A 854 -1.30 29.04 -31.66
N HIS A 855 -1.75 30.13 -32.29
CA HIS A 855 -2.47 31.24 -31.67
C HIS A 855 -3.78 30.80 -31.03
N TYR A 856 -4.55 29.94 -31.72
CA TYR A 856 -5.82 29.40 -31.20
C TYR A 856 -5.64 28.69 -29.85
N PHE A 857 -4.58 27.86 -29.71
CA PHE A 857 -4.30 27.14 -28.47
C PHE A 857 -3.70 28.04 -27.37
N ALA A 858 -2.98 29.10 -27.73
CA ALA A 858 -2.52 30.10 -26.77
C ALA A 858 -3.68 30.95 -26.20
N ASP A 859 -4.60 31.39 -27.07
CA ASP A 859 -5.73 32.25 -26.68
C ASP A 859 -6.73 31.56 -25.74
N GLN A 860 -6.96 30.25 -25.94
CA GLN A 860 -7.80 29.45 -25.03
C GLN A 860 -7.22 29.29 -23.61
N GLN A 861 -5.93 29.59 -23.38
CA GLN A 861 -5.24 29.32 -22.12
C GLN A 861 -4.56 30.56 -21.51
N LYS A 862 -5.20 31.73 -21.69
CA LYS A 862 -4.84 33.10 -21.25
C LYS A 862 -4.30 33.32 -19.82
N SER A 863 -4.30 32.33 -18.95
CA SER A 863 -3.79 32.43 -17.57
C SER A 863 -2.35 31.93 -17.39
N THR A 864 -1.70 31.41 -18.43
CA THR A 864 -0.42 30.69 -18.31
C THR A 864 0.54 30.98 -19.46
N LEU A 865 1.76 31.42 -19.12
CA LEU A 865 2.87 31.61 -20.07
C LEU A 865 3.48 30.26 -20.47
N ASN A 866 4.07 30.19 -21.67
CA ASN A 866 4.74 29.00 -22.22
C ASN A 866 3.85 27.74 -22.30
N MET A 867 2.63 27.88 -22.83
CA MET A 867 1.69 26.76 -23.04
C MET A 867 1.88 26.04 -24.39
N VAL A 868 2.44 26.71 -25.40
CA VAL A 868 2.60 26.21 -26.77
C VAL A 868 4.03 26.45 -27.27
N THR A 869 4.66 25.40 -27.79
CA THR A 869 5.92 25.49 -28.55
C THR A 869 5.71 25.00 -29.97
N CYS A 870 6.16 25.78 -30.95
CA CYS A 870 6.24 25.36 -32.34
C CYS A 870 7.64 24.74 -32.59
N LEU A 871 7.66 23.46 -32.97
CA LEU A 871 8.87 22.69 -33.24
C LEU A 871 9.26 22.75 -34.71
N ILE A 872 10.37 23.41 -34.99
CA ILE A 872 10.84 23.76 -36.33
C ILE A 872 12.07 22.90 -36.73
N GLY A 873 12.22 22.64 -38.04
CA GLY A 873 13.38 21.93 -38.59
C GLY A 873 14.63 22.82 -38.74
N ALA A 874 15.81 22.20 -38.83
CA ALA A 874 17.09 22.90 -38.80
C ALA A 874 17.25 23.99 -39.89
N ASN A 875 16.75 23.78 -41.11
CA ASN A 875 16.93 24.74 -42.20
C ASN A 875 16.19 26.06 -41.95
N ARG A 876 14.97 26.01 -41.39
CA ARG A 876 14.22 27.21 -41.00
C ARG A 876 14.80 27.91 -39.77
N SER A 877 15.57 27.20 -38.93
CA SER A 877 16.27 27.81 -37.80
C SER A 877 17.35 28.81 -38.24
N ALA A 878 17.98 28.60 -39.41
CA ALA A 878 18.91 29.57 -40.00
C ALA A 878 18.19 30.84 -40.53
N LEU A 879 17.04 30.66 -41.19
CA LEU A 879 16.15 31.74 -41.66
C LEU A 879 15.41 32.51 -40.54
N LEU A 880 15.50 32.01 -39.30
CA LEU A 880 15.01 32.70 -38.09
C LEU A 880 16.11 33.50 -37.36
N LEU A 881 17.39 33.22 -37.65
CA LEU A 881 18.55 33.89 -37.05
C LEU A 881 19.19 34.92 -37.98
N SER A 882 19.11 34.69 -39.30
CA SER A 882 19.31 35.74 -40.29
C SER A 882 17.97 36.40 -40.62
N ASN A 883 17.88 37.74 -40.51
CA ASN A 883 16.79 38.49 -41.14
C ASN A 883 17.02 38.45 -42.66
N GLY A 884 16.54 37.38 -43.31
CA GLY A 884 16.84 37.04 -44.70
C GLY A 884 16.31 38.06 -45.72
N GLU A 885 17.16 39.03 -46.06
CA GLU A 885 17.10 40.04 -47.15
C GLU A 885 15.88 40.99 -47.19
N ASN A 886 14.67 40.52 -46.86
CA ASN A 886 13.49 41.36 -46.67
C ASN A 886 13.50 42.01 -45.28
N LYS A 887 13.82 43.32 -45.23
CA LYS A 887 13.87 44.10 -43.97
C LYS A 887 12.50 44.34 -43.31
N ASP A 888 11.40 44.02 -44.00
CA ASP A 888 10.04 44.43 -43.63
C ASP A 888 9.27 43.41 -42.76
N PHE A 889 9.81 42.21 -42.51
CA PHE A 889 9.09 41.17 -41.77
C PHE A 889 10.01 40.24 -40.95
N SER A 890 9.69 40.04 -39.66
CA SER A 890 10.40 39.10 -38.78
C SER A 890 9.51 37.93 -38.38
N TYR A 891 9.89 36.74 -38.84
CA TYR A 891 9.23 35.47 -38.51
C TYR A 891 9.19 35.20 -36.99
N ALA A 892 10.30 35.44 -36.29
CA ALA A 892 10.39 35.31 -34.84
C ALA A 892 9.59 36.40 -34.11
N GLY A 893 9.63 37.64 -34.60
CA GLY A 893 8.84 38.75 -34.07
C GLY A 893 7.33 38.47 -34.09
N LEU A 894 6.83 37.87 -35.18
CA LEU A 894 5.42 37.50 -35.31
C LEU A 894 5.00 36.47 -34.26
N ALA A 895 5.75 35.37 -34.10
CA ALA A 895 5.41 34.33 -33.11
C ALA A 895 5.47 34.86 -31.66
N ASN A 896 6.49 35.66 -31.35
CA ASN A 896 6.66 36.28 -30.03
C ASN A 896 5.52 37.27 -29.71
N SER A 897 4.99 38.00 -30.70
CA SER A 897 3.86 38.93 -30.50
C SER A 897 2.56 38.24 -30.05
N VAL A 898 2.49 36.92 -30.23
CA VAL A 898 1.36 36.05 -29.87
C VAL A 898 1.68 35.16 -28.65
N GLY A 899 2.87 35.30 -28.05
CA GLY A 899 3.31 34.49 -26.91
C GLY A 899 3.68 33.03 -27.25
N ILE A 900 3.90 32.72 -28.53
CA ILE A 900 4.27 31.37 -28.99
C ILE A 900 5.78 31.22 -28.97
N THR A 901 6.28 30.21 -28.26
CA THR A 901 7.71 29.88 -28.29
C THR A 901 8.09 29.11 -29.55
N LEU A 902 9.12 29.56 -30.26
CA LEU A 902 9.72 28.83 -31.38
C LEU A 902 10.96 28.08 -30.92
N GLU A 903 11.07 26.79 -31.22
CA GLU A 903 12.28 26.02 -30.90
C GLU A 903 12.62 24.99 -31.99
N SER A 904 13.92 24.77 -32.24
CA SER A 904 14.35 23.64 -33.08
C SER A 904 14.01 22.32 -32.40
N ILE A 905 13.42 21.38 -33.13
CA ILE A 905 13.10 20.05 -32.58
C ILE A 905 14.33 19.36 -31.96
N THR A 906 15.53 19.56 -32.48
CA THR A 906 16.77 19.01 -31.90
C THR A 906 17.15 19.64 -30.55
N SER A 907 16.86 20.93 -30.36
CA SER A 907 17.09 21.62 -29.08
C SER A 907 16.06 21.20 -28.05
N PHE A 908 14.78 21.19 -28.41
CA PHE A 908 13.70 20.77 -27.53
C PHE A 908 13.85 19.31 -27.11
N TYR A 909 14.11 18.41 -28.07
CA TYR A 909 14.40 17.00 -27.81
C TYR A 909 15.67 16.83 -26.96
N GLY A 910 16.69 17.67 -27.15
CA GLY A 910 17.88 17.71 -26.31
C GLY A 910 17.60 18.11 -24.86
N LYS A 911 16.79 19.16 -24.64
CA LYS A 911 16.30 19.57 -23.30
C LYS A 911 15.49 18.45 -22.65
N TRP A 912 14.57 17.84 -23.40
CA TRP A 912 13.75 16.73 -22.95
C TRP A 912 14.59 15.50 -22.57
N LYS A 913 15.52 15.05 -23.44
CA LYS A 913 16.42 13.92 -23.14
C LYS A 913 17.30 14.23 -21.92
N LYS A 914 17.77 15.47 -21.75
CA LYS A 914 18.50 15.90 -20.53
C LYS A 914 17.60 15.92 -19.28
N SER A 915 16.31 16.26 -19.40
CA SER A 915 15.35 16.19 -18.29
C SER A 915 15.02 14.75 -17.88
N LYS A 916 15.10 13.78 -18.80
CA LYS A 916 15.02 12.35 -18.49
C LYS A 916 16.33 11.79 -17.93
N GLY A 917 17.47 12.15 -18.53
CA GLY A 917 18.79 11.61 -18.17
C GLY A 917 19.32 12.03 -16.79
N ASN A 918 18.72 13.06 -16.16
CA ASN A 918 19.00 13.42 -14.76
C ASN A 918 18.06 12.72 -13.75
N ASN A 919 17.27 11.73 -14.21
CA ASN A 919 16.48 10.81 -13.39
C ASN A 919 16.93 9.34 -13.63
N ARG A 920 18.24 9.11 -13.81
CA ARG A 920 18.88 7.80 -13.79
C ARG A 920 19.96 7.77 -12.71
#